data_AF-A0A5R8WSL0-F1
#
_entry.id   AF-A0A5R8WSL0-F1
#
_cell.length_a   1.000
_cell.length_b   1.000
_cell.length_c   1.000
_cell.angle_alpha   90.00
_cell.angle_beta   90.00
_cell.angle_gamma   90.00
#
_symmetry.space_group_name_H-M   'P 1'
#
loop_
_entity.id
_entity.type
_entity.pdbx_description
1 polymer ?
#
loop_
_entity_poly.entity_id
_entity_poly.type
_entity_poly.pdbx_seq_one_letter_code
_entity_poly.pdbx_strand_id
1 'polypeptide(L)'
;MSAWTELWQRAQDAAARLFADVSPNPSPMPATQKKAREFEKALNGGSPEAREMKPVLSQLLTDIEERGMSYYNMKLLDVPAYAQGIRDQDAAYKGRLALAAAEAIRFCRDNYGQVDYQIRYLLEGLLQQLLRSTLELSPAAWQRLLQLYGLEFRKPGDVGDALRTMPVLLTLNQLEKHLKKHGPDEQLTAYLSQVLAATEDQTSGYGSGQAVKIRVKLQELLGAEGDNALPTVRFPDGDALGQALNEFVDGLAPDDARTLPWLQLLQIWQKASGGQPSAKYMKEVDAAVTAIGPEAVRRQADQWLQLLAALPVEERQHTHTYNDASTYTYSSWDFLQEPSLNVGKALAWTLGPLADTAVLLHLAALTEKCYRKIPGRGPLAVGLGNACLLALSQGGLPGVAQLSRLRPKVRQANTQELIGRYIEKGAEKLGVTSAEIEDMAVPTAGLTHGRADYDYGDYHVVLQLTDGKAEVSWHKGDKALKSAPAALKQSHAEELKELKADHTQAQQTYTTQRDRLDRSFVEGRRMPYRWFRQYYLEHGLVSQLAERLIWRFYHADDTHQDALWLDGAWHDAQERPVATPADEAQVQLWHPVLAPTGEVLAWRGLLERRELRQPLKQAFREVYLLTPPEERTRTYSNRMAAHVLKQHQFNSLAKLRGWRYSLMGAYDKGYESDAAQLSLPAHDLRAEFWVSEVNADGAWNDTGIWHYVSTDQLRFTRLQGEEPLPLTDIPPLVFSEVMRDVDLFVGVASVGNDPLWRDGGGLVQYRNYWESYSFGELSEVAKNRKLALQRLVPRLKIGKVSEVQDKFLVVRGKLRTYKIHMGSGNILMEPNDQYLCIVPDRSPKQTAGTDVFLPFEGDAILSIILSKALLLADDDKITDETITRQINS
;
A
#
# COMPACT_ATOMS: atom_id res chain seq x y z
N MET A 1 2.76 57.88 -7.41
CA MET A 1 2.57 57.16 -8.69
C MET A 1 3.61 57.50 -9.75
N SER A 2 4.32 58.64 -9.73
CA SER A 2 5.32 58.96 -10.78
C SER A 2 6.72 58.33 -10.60
N ALA A 3 7.16 58.06 -9.36
CA ALA A 3 8.49 57.48 -9.11
C ALA A 3 8.63 56.00 -9.53
N TRP A 4 7.51 55.26 -9.52
CA TRP A 4 7.50 53.85 -9.94
C TRP A 4 7.52 53.68 -11.46
N THR A 5 6.93 54.61 -12.20
CA THR A 5 6.92 54.62 -13.67
C THR A 5 8.30 54.95 -14.23
N GLU A 6 9.04 55.87 -13.60
CA GLU A 6 10.42 56.22 -13.99
C GLU A 6 11.41 55.08 -13.75
N LEU A 7 11.26 54.33 -12.65
CA LEU A 7 12.09 53.16 -12.35
C LEU A 7 11.82 52.00 -13.32
N TRP A 8 10.57 51.82 -13.74
CA TRP A 8 10.18 50.79 -14.69
C TRP A 8 10.67 51.11 -16.11
N GLN A 9 10.61 52.38 -16.53
CA GLN A 9 11.13 52.84 -17.83
C GLN A 9 12.66 52.70 -17.90
N ARG A 10 13.38 53.03 -16.82
CA ARG A 10 14.84 52.85 -16.75
C ARG A 10 15.28 51.39 -16.77
N ALA A 11 14.47 50.50 -16.19
CA ALA A 11 14.71 49.05 -16.26
C ALA A 11 14.51 48.50 -17.68
N GLN A 12 13.51 49.00 -18.42
CA GLN A 12 13.30 48.64 -19.83
C GLN A 12 14.41 49.18 -20.75
N ASP A 13 14.87 50.41 -20.54
CA ASP A 13 15.97 51.00 -21.32
C ASP A 13 17.33 50.33 -21.03
N ALA A 14 17.54 49.87 -19.79
CA ALA A 14 18.72 49.09 -19.42
C ALA A 14 18.69 47.68 -20.05
N ALA A 15 17.52 47.04 -20.11
CA ALA A 15 17.33 45.77 -20.80
C ALA A 15 17.56 45.92 -22.31
N ALA A 16 17.04 46.98 -22.94
CA ALA A 16 17.21 47.24 -24.37
C ALA A 16 18.67 47.48 -24.78
N ARG A 17 19.49 48.07 -23.90
CA ARG A 17 20.94 48.28 -24.14
C ARG A 17 21.78 47.03 -23.98
N LEU A 18 21.37 46.08 -23.12
CA LEU A 18 22.04 44.78 -22.96
C LEU A 18 21.86 43.84 -24.16
N PHE A 19 20.85 44.08 -25.00
CA PHE A 19 20.59 43.28 -26.22
C PHE A 19 21.15 43.88 -27.52
N ALA A 20 21.83 45.04 -27.46
CA ALA A 20 22.26 45.77 -28.65
C ALA A 20 23.67 45.41 -29.17
N ASP A 21 24.44 44.57 -28.48
CA ASP A 21 25.87 44.34 -28.78
C ASP A 21 26.22 42.86 -29.07
N VAL A 22 25.36 42.20 -29.83
CA VAL A 22 25.69 40.90 -30.46
C VAL A 22 25.72 41.10 -31.97
N SER A 23 26.93 41.11 -32.53
CA SER A 23 27.16 41.06 -33.98
C SER A 23 26.27 39.99 -34.64
N PRO A 24 25.74 40.22 -35.86
CA PRO A 24 24.96 39.22 -36.54
C PRO A 24 25.86 38.04 -36.91
N ASN A 25 25.81 36.98 -36.10
CA ASN A 25 26.15 35.65 -36.57
C ASN A 25 25.26 35.36 -37.80
N PRO A 26 25.79 34.69 -38.84
CA PRO A 26 25.00 34.34 -40.02
C PRO A 26 23.69 33.69 -39.55
N SER A 27 22.56 34.18 -40.06
CA SER A 27 21.22 33.79 -39.63
C SER A 27 21.13 32.27 -39.42
N PRO A 28 20.70 31.78 -38.24
CA PRO A 28 20.44 30.36 -38.08
C PRO A 28 19.38 29.96 -39.10
N MET A 29 19.67 28.94 -39.92
CA MET A 29 18.66 28.36 -40.80
C MET A 29 17.44 27.97 -39.95
N PRO A 30 16.20 28.12 -40.46
CA PRO A 30 15.00 27.69 -39.73
C PRO A 30 15.16 26.23 -39.31
N ALA A 31 14.79 25.90 -38.06
CA ALA A 31 15.05 24.60 -37.42
C ALA A 31 14.61 23.38 -38.27
N THR A 32 13.61 23.55 -39.13
CA THR A 32 13.10 22.57 -40.09
C THR A 32 14.09 22.22 -41.21
N GLN A 33 14.86 23.18 -41.74
CA GLN A 33 15.86 22.90 -42.79
C GLN A 33 17.11 22.19 -42.25
N LYS A 34 17.45 22.41 -40.97
CA LYS A 34 18.55 21.70 -40.31
C LYS A 34 18.19 20.23 -40.07
N LYS A 35 16.99 19.94 -39.54
CA LYS A 35 16.52 18.56 -39.35
C LYS A 35 16.32 17.79 -40.66
N ALA A 36 15.82 18.44 -41.71
CA ALA A 36 15.70 17.80 -43.03
C ALA A 36 17.06 17.30 -43.57
N ARG A 37 18.15 18.05 -43.37
CA ARG A 37 19.51 17.59 -43.75
C ARG A 37 20.00 16.42 -42.90
N GLU A 38 19.65 16.40 -41.62
CA GLU A 38 19.97 15.28 -40.73
C GLU A 38 19.18 14.01 -41.12
N PHE A 39 17.91 14.13 -41.54
CA PHE A 39 17.15 13.01 -42.09
C PHE A 39 17.80 12.46 -43.37
N GLU A 40 18.19 13.32 -44.30
CA GLU A 40 18.88 12.91 -45.52
C GLU A 40 20.18 12.14 -45.25
N LYS A 41 20.91 12.54 -44.20
CA LYS A 41 22.12 11.86 -43.73
C LYS A 41 21.79 10.49 -43.12
N ALA A 42 20.75 10.40 -42.31
CA ALA A 42 20.29 9.16 -41.66
C ALA A 42 19.76 8.12 -42.66
N LEU A 43 19.20 8.55 -43.78
CA LEU A 43 18.58 7.69 -44.80
C LEU A 43 19.55 7.25 -45.90
N ASN A 44 20.87 7.28 -45.67
CA ASN A 44 21.89 7.00 -46.69
C ASN A 44 22.18 5.50 -46.92
N GLY A 45 21.12 4.67 -46.92
CA GLY A 45 21.21 3.23 -47.16
C GLY A 45 21.64 2.89 -48.60
N GLY A 46 22.32 1.76 -48.76
CA GLY A 46 22.96 1.38 -50.02
C GLY A 46 22.09 0.54 -50.96
N SER A 47 21.00 -0.04 -50.45
CA SER A 47 20.17 -1.00 -51.18
C SER A 47 19.19 -0.38 -52.20
N PRO A 48 18.63 -1.19 -53.12
CA PRO A 48 17.59 -0.73 -54.03
C PRO A 48 16.38 -0.12 -53.32
N GLU A 49 15.89 -0.76 -52.25
CA GLU A 49 14.72 -0.29 -51.49
C GLU A 49 15.04 0.99 -50.71
N ALA A 50 16.25 1.10 -50.13
CA ALA A 50 16.66 2.30 -49.43
C ALA A 50 16.73 3.50 -50.39
N ARG A 51 17.24 3.30 -51.62
CA ARG A 51 17.28 4.35 -52.65
C ARG A 51 15.89 4.71 -53.17
N GLU A 52 15.04 3.72 -53.43
CA GLU A 52 13.65 3.91 -53.89
C GLU A 52 12.83 4.68 -52.85
N MET A 53 12.90 4.26 -51.57
CA MET A 53 12.02 4.76 -50.51
C MET A 53 12.60 5.97 -49.75
N LYS A 54 13.81 6.42 -50.07
CA LYS A 54 14.45 7.57 -49.41
C LYS A 54 13.56 8.82 -49.40
N PRO A 55 12.95 9.26 -50.52
CA PRO A 55 12.08 10.44 -50.51
C PRO A 55 10.85 10.26 -49.61
N VAL A 56 10.30 9.04 -49.59
CA VAL A 56 9.11 8.68 -48.80
C VAL A 56 9.43 8.71 -47.31
N LEU A 57 10.54 8.11 -46.90
CA LEU A 57 11.00 8.12 -45.50
C LEU A 57 11.36 9.53 -45.04
N SER A 58 11.99 10.33 -45.89
CA SER A 58 12.34 11.73 -45.60
C SER A 58 11.08 12.57 -45.32
N GLN A 59 10.03 12.39 -46.14
CA GLN A 59 8.74 13.04 -45.90
C GLN A 59 8.05 12.54 -44.63
N LEU A 60 8.03 11.22 -44.39
CA LEU A 60 7.43 10.66 -43.17
C LEU A 60 8.09 11.20 -41.90
N LEU A 61 9.42 11.26 -41.86
CA LEU A 61 10.16 11.81 -40.72
C LEU A 61 9.86 13.30 -40.51
N THR A 62 9.73 14.06 -41.61
CA THR A 62 9.35 15.48 -41.56
C THR A 62 7.96 15.66 -40.96
N ASP A 63 6.98 14.92 -41.44
CA ASP A 63 5.60 14.99 -40.94
C ASP A 63 5.50 14.58 -39.44
N ILE A 64 6.24 13.54 -39.04
CA ILE A 64 6.31 13.06 -37.65
C ILE A 64 6.88 14.16 -36.74
N GLU A 65 7.96 14.81 -37.17
CA GLU A 65 8.62 15.89 -36.44
C GLU A 65 7.71 17.13 -36.31
N GLU A 66 7.08 17.56 -37.41
CA GLU A 66 6.18 18.72 -37.42
C GLU A 66 4.96 18.54 -36.51
N ARG A 67 4.53 17.29 -36.30
CA ARG A 67 3.43 16.93 -35.40
C ARG A 67 3.87 16.74 -33.94
N GLY A 68 5.15 16.90 -33.62
CA GLY A 68 5.69 16.66 -32.28
C GLY A 68 5.52 15.21 -31.83
N MET A 69 5.49 14.26 -32.77
CA MET A 69 5.39 12.84 -32.45
C MET A 69 6.77 12.29 -32.05
N SER A 70 6.75 11.23 -31.25
CA SER A 70 7.91 10.51 -30.73
C SER A 70 7.68 9.01 -30.83
N TYR A 71 8.71 8.24 -30.50
CA TYR A 71 8.61 6.78 -30.38
C TYR A 71 7.40 6.31 -29.56
N TYR A 72 7.02 7.01 -28.49
CA TYR A 72 5.99 6.57 -27.53
C TYR A 72 4.55 6.89 -27.94
N ASN A 73 4.33 7.90 -28.80
CA ASN A 73 2.98 8.40 -29.13
C ASN A 73 2.66 8.40 -30.64
N MET A 74 3.53 7.83 -31.48
CA MET A 74 3.36 7.81 -32.93
C MET A 74 2.14 7.00 -33.39
N LYS A 75 1.33 7.59 -34.28
CA LYS A 75 0.20 6.94 -34.97
C LYS A 75 0.26 7.27 -36.45
N LEU A 76 0.40 6.26 -37.31
CA LEU A 76 0.58 6.49 -38.75
C LEU A 76 -0.60 7.20 -39.42
N LEU A 77 -1.83 7.00 -38.92
CA LEU A 77 -3.00 7.69 -39.47
C LEU A 77 -2.98 9.21 -39.24
N ASP A 78 -2.20 9.68 -38.27
CA ASP A 78 -2.05 11.11 -37.98
C ASP A 78 -0.88 11.73 -38.77
N VAL A 79 -0.14 10.93 -39.55
CA VAL A 79 0.98 11.35 -40.41
C VAL A 79 0.45 11.59 -41.83
N PRO A 80 0.41 12.84 -42.34
CA PRO A 80 -0.20 13.18 -43.62
C PRO A 80 0.27 12.33 -44.81
N ALA A 81 1.58 12.17 -45.00
CA ALA A 81 2.15 11.39 -46.10
C ALA A 81 1.72 9.91 -46.04
N TYR A 82 1.56 9.37 -44.83
CA TYR A 82 1.03 8.02 -44.68
C TYR A 82 -0.47 7.97 -44.99
N ALA A 83 -1.27 8.85 -44.38
CA ALA A 83 -2.72 8.86 -44.51
C ALA A 83 -3.21 9.12 -45.94
N GLN A 84 -2.51 9.96 -46.70
CA GLN A 84 -2.93 10.43 -48.02
C GLN A 84 -2.38 9.59 -49.18
N GLY A 85 -1.30 8.84 -48.96
CA GLY A 85 -0.59 8.19 -50.07
C GLY A 85 -0.11 6.76 -49.81
N ILE A 86 0.36 6.45 -48.60
CA ILE A 86 0.98 5.13 -48.29
C ILE A 86 -0.05 4.14 -47.76
N ARG A 87 -1.08 4.60 -47.05
CA ARG A 87 -2.14 3.76 -46.48
C ARG A 87 -2.78 2.86 -47.53
N ASP A 88 -3.01 3.38 -48.72
CA ASP A 88 -3.73 2.69 -49.80
C ASP A 88 -2.79 1.93 -50.76
N GLN A 89 -1.47 1.99 -50.54
CA GLN A 89 -0.51 1.18 -51.29
C GLN A 89 -0.64 -0.30 -50.96
N ASP A 90 -0.21 -1.15 -51.89
CA ASP A 90 -0.21 -2.59 -51.71
C ASP A 90 0.76 -3.07 -50.60
N ALA A 91 0.62 -4.35 -50.23
CA ALA A 91 1.43 -4.95 -49.17
C ALA A 91 2.92 -5.06 -49.55
N ALA A 92 3.23 -5.14 -50.85
CA ALA A 92 4.60 -5.24 -51.35
C ALA A 92 5.34 -3.89 -51.23
N TYR A 93 4.67 -2.78 -51.56
CA TYR A 93 5.19 -1.42 -51.37
C TYR A 93 5.49 -1.15 -49.89
N LYS A 94 4.54 -1.48 -49.00
CA LYS A 94 4.74 -1.35 -47.55
C LYS A 94 5.87 -2.23 -47.05
N GLY A 95 6.06 -3.41 -47.65
CA GLY A 95 7.20 -4.29 -47.39
C GLY A 95 8.55 -3.65 -47.73
N ARG A 96 8.67 -3.05 -48.92
CA ARG A 96 9.89 -2.32 -49.33
C ARG A 96 10.16 -1.11 -48.44
N LEU A 97 9.11 -0.39 -48.04
CA LEU A 97 9.23 0.73 -47.10
C LEU A 97 9.74 0.27 -45.72
N ALA A 98 9.27 -0.88 -45.21
CA ALA A 98 9.77 -1.45 -43.96
C ALA A 98 11.24 -1.88 -44.04
N LEU A 99 11.67 -2.47 -45.17
CA LEU A 99 13.08 -2.81 -45.41
C LEU A 99 13.97 -1.57 -45.44
N ALA A 100 13.54 -0.52 -46.14
CA ALA A 100 14.26 0.75 -46.19
C ALA A 100 14.37 1.41 -44.81
N ALA A 101 13.29 1.39 -44.01
CA ALA A 101 13.31 1.89 -42.64
C ALA A 101 14.28 1.09 -41.76
N ALA A 102 14.25 -0.25 -41.82
CA ALA A 102 15.17 -1.11 -41.07
C ALA A 102 16.65 -0.87 -41.46
N GLU A 103 16.92 -0.63 -42.74
CA GLU A 103 18.27 -0.32 -43.22
C GLU A 103 18.75 1.05 -42.74
N ALA A 104 17.87 2.05 -42.71
CA ALA A 104 18.18 3.36 -42.13
C ALA A 104 18.46 3.27 -40.62
N ILE A 105 17.71 2.46 -39.87
CA ILE A 105 17.99 2.20 -38.44
C ILE A 105 19.39 1.62 -38.26
N ARG A 106 19.74 0.60 -39.06
CA ARG A 106 21.09 0.00 -39.03
C ARG A 106 22.15 1.03 -39.36
N PHE A 107 21.94 1.85 -40.40
CA PHE A 107 22.87 2.92 -40.78
C PHE A 107 23.10 3.90 -39.62
N CYS A 108 22.04 4.35 -38.94
CA CYS A 108 22.14 5.21 -37.76
C CYS A 108 22.93 4.55 -36.62
N ARG A 109 22.72 3.25 -36.38
CA ARG A 109 23.44 2.49 -35.34
C ARG A 109 24.94 2.39 -35.67
N ASP A 110 25.27 2.02 -36.89
CA ASP A 110 26.67 1.83 -37.33
C ASP A 110 27.44 3.15 -37.38
N ASN A 111 26.74 4.29 -37.48
CA ASN A 111 27.31 5.64 -37.49
C ASN A 111 26.95 6.45 -36.23
N TYR A 112 26.85 5.79 -35.07
CA TYR A 112 26.55 6.43 -33.79
C TYR A 112 27.51 7.60 -33.50
N GLY A 113 26.96 8.73 -33.06
CA GLY A 113 27.72 9.97 -32.83
C GLY A 113 27.97 10.81 -34.08
N GLN A 114 27.73 10.26 -35.28
CA GLN A 114 27.77 11.01 -36.54
C GLN A 114 26.37 11.38 -37.06
N VAL A 115 25.33 10.67 -36.61
CA VAL A 115 23.92 10.93 -36.94
C VAL A 115 23.17 11.18 -35.63
N ASP A 116 22.19 12.09 -35.64
CA ASP A 116 21.34 12.35 -34.49
C ASP A 116 20.61 11.06 -34.05
N TYR A 117 20.88 10.63 -32.82
CA TYR A 117 20.31 9.40 -32.26
C TYR A 117 18.78 9.47 -32.14
N GLN A 118 18.19 10.67 -32.08
CA GLN A 118 16.73 10.85 -32.03
C GLN A 118 16.07 10.35 -33.31
N ILE A 119 16.73 10.50 -34.46
CA ILE A 119 16.21 10.04 -35.77
C ILE A 119 16.09 8.51 -35.78
N ARG A 120 17.04 7.81 -35.16
CA ARG A 120 16.97 6.34 -34.99
C ARG A 120 15.71 5.94 -34.24
N TYR A 121 15.39 6.60 -33.12
CA TYR A 121 14.17 6.32 -32.36
C TYR A 121 12.88 6.61 -33.15
N LEU A 122 12.87 7.66 -33.99
CA LEU A 122 11.72 7.92 -34.88
C LEU A 122 11.56 6.80 -35.92
N LEU A 123 12.65 6.35 -36.53
CA LEU A 123 12.64 5.24 -37.49
C LEU A 123 12.22 3.92 -36.83
N GLU A 124 12.67 3.63 -35.62
CA GLU A 124 12.24 2.46 -34.84
C GLU A 124 10.73 2.50 -34.56
N GLY A 125 10.20 3.66 -34.14
CA GLY A 125 8.77 3.87 -33.95
C GLY A 125 7.97 3.70 -35.24
N LEU A 126 8.46 4.24 -36.35
CA LEU A 126 7.86 4.10 -37.68
C LEU A 126 7.80 2.64 -38.12
N LEU A 127 8.92 1.92 -38.03
CA LEU A 127 9.00 0.50 -38.39
C LEU A 127 8.02 -0.35 -37.56
N GLN A 128 7.91 -0.10 -36.25
CA GLN A 128 6.94 -0.79 -35.40
C GLN A 128 5.50 -0.59 -35.87
N GLN A 129 5.15 0.63 -36.30
CA GLN A 129 3.80 0.89 -36.82
C GLN A 129 3.58 0.27 -38.21
N LEU A 130 4.58 0.28 -39.09
CA LEU A 130 4.49 -0.36 -40.42
C LEU A 130 4.26 -1.86 -40.29
N LEU A 131 4.93 -2.53 -39.34
CA LEU A 131 4.78 -3.97 -39.08
C LEU A 131 3.39 -4.35 -38.51
N ARG A 132 2.58 -3.38 -38.07
CA ARG A 132 1.17 -3.61 -37.68
C ARG A 132 0.22 -3.67 -38.88
N SER A 133 0.67 -3.23 -40.07
CA SER A 133 -0.05 -3.39 -41.34
C SER A 133 0.31 -4.72 -42.02
N THR A 134 -0.45 -5.16 -43.03
CA THR A 134 -0.11 -6.36 -43.81
C THR A 134 1.05 -6.04 -44.75
N LEU A 135 2.13 -6.82 -44.66
CA LEU A 135 3.29 -6.73 -45.54
C LEU A 135 3.39 -7.97 -46.42
N GLU A 136 3.92 -7.81 -47.64
CA GLU A 136 4.24 -8.90 -48.55
C GLU A 136 5.70 -8.79 -48.97
N LEU A 137 6.50 -9.78 -48.58
CA LEU A 137 7.94 -9.89 -48.83
C LEU A 137 8.26 -11.30 -49.29
N SER A 138 9.31 -11.47 -50.10
CA SER A 138 9.85 -12.79 -50.45
C SER A 138 10.54 -13.42 -49.23
N PRO A 139 10.76 -14.76 -49.22
CA PRO A 139 11.50 -15.42 -48.14
C PRO A 139 12.87 -14.79 -47.86
N ALA A 140 13.63 -14.48 -48.91
CA ALA A 140 14.92 -13.80 -48.80
C ALA A 140 14.81 -12.38 -48.22
N ALA A 141 13.73 -11.65 -48.53
CA ALA A 141 13.49 -10.32 -47.97
C ALA A 141 13.10 -10.37 -46.48
N TRP A 142 12.35 -11.39 -46.04
CA TRP A 142 12.10 -11.62 -44.62
C TRP A 142 13.38 -11.93 -43.84
N GLN A 143 14.21 -12.82 -44.38
CA GLN A 143 15.53 -13.09 -43.81
C GLN A 143 16.36 -11.81 -43.71
N ARG A 144 16.44 -11.03 -44.80
CA ARG A 144 17.17 -9.76 -44.82
C ARG A 144 16.65 -8.76 -43.79
N LEU A 145 15.33 -8.65 -43.60
CA LEU A 145 14.76 -7.76 -42.59
C LEU A 145 15.25 -8.10 -41.18
N LEU A 146 15.28 -9.40 -40.82
CA LEU A 146 15.82 -9.86 -39.54
C LEU A 146 17.33 -9.64 -39.44
N GLN A 147 18.08 -9.84 -40.52
CA GLN A 147 19.52 -9.55 -40.56
C GLN A 147 19.82 -8.07 -40.33
N LEU A 148 19.00 -7.16 -40.88
CA LEU A 148 19.13 -5.71 -40.65
C LEU A 148 18.98 -5.34 -39.17
N TYR A 149 18.27 -6.15 -38.38
CA TYR A 149 18.15 -5.93 -36.93
C TYR A 149 19.43 -6.27 -36.18
N GLY A 150 20.35 -7.03 -36.78
CA GLY A 150 21.54 -7.58 -36.12
C GLY A 150 21.53 -9.11 -35.99
N LEU A 151 20.52 -9.80 -36.54
CA LEU A 151 20.42 -11.27 -36.51
C LEU A 151 21.21 -11.94 -37.66
N GLU A 152 22.28 -11.30 -38.13
CA GLU A 152 23.23 -11.86 -39.11
C GLU A 152 24.46 -12.52 -38.46
N PHE A 153 24.48 -12.59 -37.12
CA PHE A 153 25.49 -13.28 -36.31
C PHE A 153 26.95 -12.81 -36.52
N ARG A 154 27.15 -11.53 -36.84
CA ARG A 154 28.48 -10.97 -37.15
C ARG A 154 29.34 -10.70 -35.92
N LYS A 155 28.76 -10.22 -34.82
CA LYS A 155 29.50 -9.91 -33.58
C LYS A 155 28.82 -10.53 -32.36
N PRO A 156 29.60 -10.97 -31.35
CA PRO A 156 29.05 -11.32 -30.04
C PRO A 156 28.27 -10.12 -29.46
N GLY A 157 27.03 -10.34 -29.03
CA GLY A 157 26.16 -9.32 -28.43
C GLY A 157 25.11 -8.69 -29.37
N ASP A 158 25.29 -8.76 -30.69
CA ASP A 158 24.33 -8.19 -31.66
C ASP A 158 22.94 -8.84 -31.56
N VAL A 159 22.91 -10.15 -31.28
CA VAL A 159 21.66 -10.90 -31.11
C VAL A 159 20.88 -10.41 -29.91
N GLY A 160 21.53 -10.28 -28.74
CA GLY A 160 20.87 -9.82 -27.52
C GLY A 160 20.30 -8.41 -27.67
N ASP A 161 21.05 -7.51 -28.31
CA ASP A 161 20.54 -6.16 -28.60
C ASP A 161 19.36 -6.20 -29.58
N ALA A 162 19.46 -6.97 -30.67
CA ALA A 162 18.39 -7.11 -31.65
C ALA A 162 17.09 -7.66 -31.03
N LEU A 163 17.19 -8.70 -30.21
CA LEU A 163 16.02 -9.31 -29.54
C LEU A 163 15.36 -8.33 -28.56
N ARG A 164 16.14 -7.44 -27.93
CA ARG A 164 15.66 -6.46 -26.94
C ARG A 164 15.09 -5.19 -27.56
N THR A 165 15.73 -4.66 -28.60
CA THR A 165 15.43 -3.30 -29.12
C THR A 165 14.62 -3.32 -30.41
N MET A 166 14.78 -4.35 -31.24
CA MET A 166 14.16 -4.42 -32.56
C MET A 166 12.81 -5.16 -32.53
N PRO A 167 11.87 -4.86 -33.45
CA PRO A 167 10.52 -5.42 -33.47
C PRO A 167 10.46 -6.85 -34.06
N VAL A 168 11.34 -7.74 -33.58
CA VAL A 168 11.46 -9.13 -34.02
C VAL A 168 10.13 -9.86 -33.86
N LEU A 169 9.47 -9.75 -32.70
CA LEU A 169 8.19 -10.43 -32.46
C LEU A 169 7.08 -9.98 -33.43
N LEU A 170 7.01 -8.69 -33.77
CA LEU A 170 6.05 -8.19 -34.76
C LEU A 170 6.36 -8.74 -36.16
N THR A 171 7.65 -8.85 -36.49
CA THR A 171 8.11 -9.44 -37.76
C THR A 171 7.71 -10.91 -37.85
N LEU A 172 7.92 -11.70 -36.79
CA LEU A 172 7.51 -13.10 -36.73
C LEU A 172 6.00 -13.28 -36.83
N ASN A 173 5.19 -12.36 -36.30
CA ASN A 173 3.73 -12.39 -36.46
C ASN A 173 3.29 -12.16 -37.92
N GLN A 174 4.02 -11.34 -38.68
CA GLN A 174 3.78 -11.19 -40.13
C GLN A 174 4.26 -12.44 -40.89
N LEU A 175 5.40 -12.97 -40.49
CA LEU A 175 5.96 -14.19 -41.08
C LEU A 175 5.03 -15.40 -40.90
N GLU A 176 4.36 -15.52 -39.76
CA GLU A 176 3.32 -16.52 -39.54
C GLU A 176 2.22 -16.46 -40.62
N LYS A 177 1.74 -15.25 -40.94
CA LYS A 177 0.71 -15.06 -41.98
C LYS A 177 1.26 -15.43 -43.35
N HIS A 178 2.51 -15.09 -43.63
CA HIS A 178 3.18 -15.43 -44.88
C HIS A 178 3.31 -16.95 -45.03
N LEU A 179 3.83 -17.65 -44.02
CA LEU A 179 3.98 -19.12 -44.03
C LEU A 179 2.63 -19.82 -44.16
N LYS A 180 1.57 -19.32 -43.50
CA LYS A 180 0.20 -19.83 -43.66
C LYS A 180 -0.34 -19.65 -45.09
N LYS A 181 0.05 -18.59 -45.79
CA LYS A 181 -0.41 -18.27 -47.16
C LYS A 181 0.41 -18.98 -48.24
N HIS A 182 1.72 -19.12 -48.05
CA HIS A 182 2.67 -19.54 -49.08
C HIS A 182 3.36 -20.89 -48.80
N GLY A 183 3.19 -21.46 -47.61
CA GLY A 183 3.89 -22.67 -47.17
C GLY A 183 5.30 -22.38 -46.62
N PRO A 184 5.98 -23.40 -46.07
CA PRO A 184 7.35 -23.28 -45.57
C PRO A 184 8.36 -23.15 -46.71
N ASP A 185 9.36 -22.28 -46.52
CA ASP A 185 10.52 -22.13 -47.40
C ASP A 185 11.76 -22.72 -46.69
N GLU A 186 12.52 -23.57 -47.38
CA GLU A 186 13.63 -24.34 -46.76
C GLU A 186 14.74 -23.42 -46.22
N GLN A 187 15.15 -22.43 -47.00
CA GLN A 187 16.22 -21.51 -46.63
C GLN A 187 15.82 -20.64 -45.43
N LEU A 188 14.61 -20.07 -45.47
CA LEU A 188 14.07 -19.27 -44.39
C LEU A 188 13.87 -20.11 -43.11
N THR A 189 13.38 -21.35 -43.24
CA THR A 189 13.18 -22.26 -42.10
C THR A 189 14.51 -22.61 -41.43
N ALA A 190 15.55 -22.91 -42.22
CA ALA A 190 16.90 -23.14 -41.70
C ALA A 190 17.46 -21.90 -40.99
N TYR A 191 17.25 -20.71 -41.54
CA TYR A 191 17.66 -19.45 -40.90
C TYR A 191 16.90 -19.18 -39.59
N LEU A 192 15.58 -19.35 -39.56
CA LEU A 192 14.79 -19.19 -38.34
C LEU A 192 15.21 -20.17 -37.24
N SER A 193 15.65 -21.37 -37.61
CA SER A 193 16.20 -22.36 -36.67
C SER A 193 17.52 -21.88 -36.04
N GLN A 194 18.37 -21.20 -36.81
CA GLN A 194 19.58 -20.55 -36.27
C GLN A 194 19.22 -19.41 -35.32
N VAL A 195 18.22 -18.58 -35.66
CA VAL A 195 17.73 -17.53 -34.77
C VAL A 195 17.17 -18.13 -33.48
N LEU A 196 16.43 -19.24 -33.56
CA LEU A 196 15.90 -19.96 -32.40
C LEU A 196 17.03 -20.43 -31.48
N ALA A 197 18.06 -21.08 -32.03
CA ALA A 197 19.23 -21.52 -31.24
C ALA A 197 19.89 -20.32 -30.53
N ALA A 198 20.06 -19.19 -31.23
CA ALA A 198 20.68 -18.00 -30.67
C ALA A 198 19.86 -17.31 -29.55
N THR A 199 18.58 -17.68 -29.35
CA THR A 199 17.78 -17.20 -28.22
C THR A 199 18.13 -17.86 -26.89
N GLU A 200 18.81 -19.02 -26.88
CA GLU A 200 19.10 -19.80 -25.66
C GLU A 200 19.92 -19.01 -24.65
N ASP A 201 20.97 -18.35 -25.15
CA ASP A 201 21.87 -17.55 -24.33
C ASP A 201 21.27 -16.20 -23.88
N GLN A 202 20.04 -15.87 -24.32
CA GLN A 202 19.40 -14.56 -24.11
C GLN A 202 18.21 -14.61 -23.14
N THR A 203 18.14 -15.69 -22.36
CA THR A 203 17.03 -16.00 -21.45
C THR A 203 17.16 -15.32 -20.07
N SER A 204 18.30 -14.70 -19.77
CA SER A 204 18.56 -14.00 -18.50
C SER A 204 18.94 -12.52 -18.70
N GLY A 205 18.87 -11.73 -17.63
CA GLY A 205 19.25 -10.30 -17.66
C GLY A 205 18.15 -9.35 -18.15
N TYR A 206 18.51 -8.06 -18.31
CA TYR A 206 17.58 -6.99 -18.67
C TYR A 206 17.03 -7.17 -20.10
N GLY A 207 15.70 -7.25 -20.24
CA GLY A 207 15.02 -7.43 -21.53
C GLY A 207 14.81 -8.89 -21.96
N SER A 208 15.24 -9.87 -21.15
CA SER A 208 15.07 -11.30 -21.41
C SER A 208 13.61 -11.73 -21.62
N GLY A 209 12.64 -11.02 -21.04
CA GLY A 209 11.21 -11.29 -21.23
C GLY A 209 10.78 -11.22 -22.70
N GLN A 210 11.41 -10.36 -23.51
CA GLN A 210 11.15 -10.26 -24.94
C GLN A 210 11.78 -11.43 -25.73
N ALA A 211 13.01 -11.81 -25.38
CA ALA A 211 13.70 -12.94 -25.99
C ALA A 211 12.93 -14.26 -25.79
N VAL A 212 12.38 -14.50 -24.59
CA VAL A 212 11.56 -15.69 -24.32
C VAL A 212 10.30 -15.72 -25.19
N LYS A 213 9.61 -14.59 -25.38
CA LYS A 213 8.44 -14.52 -26.28
C LYS A 213 8.81 -14.79 -27.74
N ILE A 214 9.96 -14.27 -28.18
CA ILE A 214 10.49 -14.52 -29.52
C ILE A 214 10.83 -16.00 -29.70
N ARG A 215 11.48 -16.62 -28.71
CA ARG A 215 11.77 -18.06 -28.70
C ARG A 215 10.50 -18.90 -28.85
N VAL A 216 9.50 -18.66 -27.99
CA VAL A 216 8.21 -19.36 -28.06
C VAL A 216 7.57 -19.17 -29.44
N LYS A 217 7.64 -17.96 -30.01
CA LYS A 217 7.08 -17.70 -31.34
C LYS A 217 7.82 -18.44 -32.44
N LEU A 218 9.15 -18.52 -32.38
CA LEU A 218 9.96 -19.28 -33.34
C LEU A 218 9.64 -20.78 -33.26
N GLN A 219 9.49 -21.33 -32.05
CA GLN A 219 9.07 -22.72 -31.86
C GLN A 219 7.69 -23.00 -32.47
N GLU A 220 6.72 -22.10 -32.31
CA GLU A 220 5.40 -22.22 -32.95
C GLU A 220 5.49 -22.22 -34.49
N LEU A 221 6.38 -21.40 -35.06
CA LEU A 221 6.53 -21.27 -36.51
C LEU A 221 7.23 -22.47 -37.14
N LEU A 222 8.23 -23.01 -36.44
CA LEU A 222 9.03 -24.14 -36.92
C LEU A 222 8.33 -25.49 -36.66
N GLY A 223 7.40 -25.54 -35.71
CA GLY A 223 6.74 -26.78 -35.30
C GLY A 223 7.68 -27.69 -34.51
N ALA A 224 7.21 -28.90 -34.22
CA ALA A 224 8.05 -29.98 -33.70
C ALA A 224 8.47 -30.88 -34.88
N GLU A 225 9.70 -31.40 -34.88
CA GLU A 225 10.20 -32.24 -35.99
C GLU A 225 9.48 -33.61 -36.02
N GLY A 226 8.51 -33.77 -36.92
CA GLY A 226 7.75 -35.01 -37.15
C GLY A 226 6.35 -35.03 -36.53
N ASP A 227 5.45 -35.86 -37.07
CA ASP A 227 4.01 -35.88 -36.76
C ASP A 227 3.65 -36.17 -35.28
N ASN A 228 4.62 -36.62 -34.45
CA ASN A 228 4.43 -36.96 -33.02
C ASN A 228 5.44 -36.25 -32.09
N ALA A 229 6.19 -35.25 -32.56
CA ALA A 229 7.20 -34.62 -31.72
C ALA A 229 6.59 -33.68 -30.67
N LEU A 230 7.08 -33.80 -29.43
CA LEU A 230 6.68 -32.96 -28.31
C LEU A 230 7.30 -31.56 -28.45
N PRO A 231 6.60 -30.49 -28.03
CA PRO A 231 7.16 -29.15 -28.07
C PRO A 231 8.31 -29.00 -27.07
N THR A 232 9.42 -28.40 -27.49
CA THR A 232 10.54 -28.09 -26.61
C THR A 232 10.21 -26.92 -25.69
N VAL A 233 10.08 -27.17 -24.39
CA VAL A 233 9.80 -26.14 -23.38
C VAL A 233 11.03 -25.97 -22.49
N ARG A 234 11.54 -24.74 -22.41
CA ARG A 234 12.66 -24.37 -21.53
C ARG A 234 12.41 -23.01 -20.90
N PHE A 235 12.75 -22.90 -19.63
CA PHE A 235 12.71 -21.68 -18.83
C PHE A 235 14.14 -21.20 -18.54
N PRO A 236 14.35 -19.90 -18.28
CA PRO A 236 15.65 -19.42 -17.80
C PRO A 236 16.04 -20.11 -16.50
N ASP A 237 17.24 -20.65 -16.39
CA ASP A 237 17.74 -21.35 -15.19
C ASP A 237 18.45 -20.42 -14.19
N GLY A 238 18.44 -19.11 -14.45
CA GLY A 238 19.05 -18.10 -13.59
C GLY A 238 18.26 -17.78 -12.31
N ASP A 239 17.12 -18.43 -12.07
CA ASP A 239 16.41 -18.41 -10.81
C ASP A 239 15.75 -19.76 -10.48
N ALA A 240 15.38 -19.92 -9.20
CA ALA A 240 14.89 -21.19 -8.66
C ALA A 240 13.54 -21.63 -9.25
N LEU A 241 12.68 -20.70 -9.70
CA LEU A 241 11.42 -21.08 -10.33
C LEU A 241 11.70 -21.70 -11.70
N GLY A 242 12.55 -21.06 -12.51
CA GLY A 242 12.90 -21.58 -13.82
C GLY A 242 13.64 -22.92 -13.74
N GLN A 243 14.52 -23.10 -12.75
CA GLN A 243 15.15 -24.40 -12.46
C GLN A 243 14.12 -25.48 -12.13
N ALA A 244 13.21 -25.21 -11.17
CA ALA A 244 12.17 -26.18 -10.79
C ALA A 244 11.22 -26.53 -11.94
N LEU A 245 10.93 -25.58 -12.83
CA LEU A 245 10.12 -25.83 -14.02
C LEU A 245 10.87 -26.67 -15.06
N ASN A 246 12.17 -26.43 -15.26
CA ASN A 246 13.00 -27.23 -16.15
C ASN A 246 13.17 -28.66 -15.62
N GLU A 247 13.41 -28.84 -14.32
CA GLU A 247 13.45 -30.16 -13.68
C GLU A 247 12.14 -30.93 -13.87
N PHE A 248 11.00 -30.24 -13.73
CA PHE A 248 9.70 -30.84 -14.00
C PHE A 248 9.56 -31.24 -15.47
N VAL A 249 9.93 -30.37 -16.42
CA VAL A 249 9.89 -30.67 -17.85
C VAL A 249 10.77 -31.87 -18.20
N ASP A 250 11.99 -31.93 -17.66
CA ASP A 250 12.95 -33.02 -17.90
C ASP A 250 12.50 -34.35 -17.27
N GLY A 251 11.67 -34.28 -16.22
CA GLY A 251 11.06 -35.45 -15.58
C GLY A 251 9.81 -36.01 -16.28
N LEU A 252 9.27 -35.34 -17.31
CA LEU A 252 8.08 -35.83 -18.02
C LEU A 252 8.44 -37.00 -18.94
N ALA A 253 7.77 -38.14 -18.73
CA ALA A 253 7.93 -39.31 -19.60
C ALA A 253 7.33 -39.03 -21.00
N PRO A 254 8.09 -39.16 -22.10
CA PRO A 254 7.57 -38.86 -23.44
C PRO A 254 6.30 -39.63 -23.82
N ASP A 255 6.13 -40.84 -23.29
CA ASP A 255 5.00 -41.72 -23.57
C ASP A 255 3.78 -41.52 -22.64
N ASP A 256 3.87 -40.67 -21.59
CA ASP A 256 2.70 -40.34 -20.75
C ASP A 256 1.75 -39.42 -21.52
N ALA A 257 0.47 -39.80 -21.59
CA ALA A 257 -0.58 -39.05 -22.27
C ALA A 257 -0.74 -37.60 -21.76
N ARG A 258 -0.28 -37.30 -20.54
CA ARG A 258 -0.32 -35.96 -19.93
C ARG A 258 0.89 -35.10 -20.28
N THR A 259 1.96 -35.67 -20.86
CA THR A 259 3.18 -34.94 -21.18
C THR A 259 2.93 -33.82 -22.17
N LEU A 260 2.26 -34.09 -23.29
CA LEU A 260 1.93 -33.06 -24.26
C LEU A 260 1.04 -31.94 -23.65
N PRO A 261 -0.07 -32.24 -22.95
CA PRO A 261 -0.85 -31.23 -22.22
C PRO A 261 -0.03 -30.39 -21.22
N TRP A 262 0.88 -31.00 -20.47
CA TRP A 262 1.76 -30.28 -19.54
C TRP A 262 2.71 -29.32 -20.26
N LEU A 263 3.36 -29.77 -21.33
CA LEU A 263 4.24 -28.92 -22.12
C LEU A 263 3.47 -27.78 -22.78
N GLN A 264 2.24 -28.03 -23.26
CA GLN A 264 1.35 -27.00 -23.79
C GLN A 264 1.01 -25.95 -22.72
N LEU A 265 0.62 -26.35 -21.51
CA LEU A 265 0.32 -25.44 -20.40
C LEU A 265 1.53 -24.55 -20.08
N LEU A 266 2.71 -25.16 -19.94
CA LEU A 266 3.95 -24.47 -19.63
C LEU A 266 4.43 -23.52 -20.75
N GLN A 267 4.16 -23.87 -22.01
CA GLN A 267 4.39 -22.97 -23.14
C GLN A 267 3.40 -21.79 -23.15
N ILE A 268 2.13 -22.02 -22.80
CA ILE A 268 1.12 -20.96 -22.63
C ILE A 268 1.55 -19.99 -21.50
N TRP A 269 2.10 -20.51 -20.40
CA TRP A 269 2.58 -19.67 -19.28
C TRP A 269 3.64 -18.64 -19.69
N GLN A 270 4.56 -18.98 -20.59
CA GLN A 270 5.58 -18.06 -21.09
C GLN A 270 5.02 -16.88 -21.90
N LYS A 271 3.77 -16.98 -22.37
CA LYS A 271 3.06 -15.93 -23.13
C LYS A 271 2.35 -14.92 -22.21
N ALA A 272 2.35 -15.14 -20.90
CA ALA A 272 1.67 -14.26 -19.96
C ALA A 272 2.17 -12.82 -20.05
N SER A 273 1.24 -11.89 -20.19
CA SER A 273 1.51 -10.47 -20.35
C SER A 273 0.37 -9.63 -19.82
N GLY A 274 0.61 -8.33 -19.61
CA GLY A 274 -0.37 -7.43 -19.00
C GLY A 274 -0.58 -7.68 -17.50
N GLY A 275 -1.56 -6.94 -16.94
CA GLY A 275 -1.94 -7.02 -15.53
C GLY A 275 -3.11 -7.98 -15.24
N GLN A 276 -3.80 -8.47 -16.27
CA GLN A 276 -4.92 -9.41 -16.19
C GLN A 276 -4.85 -10.35 -17.41
N PRO A 277 -5.29 -11.62 -17.29
CA PRO A 277 -5.31 -12.54 -18.43
C PRO A 277 -6.45 -12.17 -19.39
N SER A 278 -6.21 -12.34 -20.70
CA SER A 278 -7.27 -12.19 -21.70
C SER A 278 -8.20 -13.41 -21.71
N ALA A 279 -9.46 -13.24 -22.15
CA ALA A 279 -10.39 -14.37 -22.27
C ALA A 279 -9.87 -15.47 -23.21
N LYS A 280 -9.20 -15.10 -24.30
CA LYS A 280 -8.55 -16.05 -25.21
C LYS A 280 -7.45 -16.84 -24.50
N TYR A 281 -6.61 -16.16 -23.73
CA TYR A 281 -5.53 -16.79 -22.96
C TYR A 281 -6.07 -17.79 -21.95
N MET A 282 -7.09 -17.41 -21.16
CA MET A 282 -7.68 -18.33 -20.18
C MET A 282 -8.32 -19.54 -20.85
N LYS A 283 -8.95 -19.40 -22.02
CA LYS A 283 -9.50 -20.54 -22.75
C LYS A 283 -8.44 -21.58 -23.14
N GLU A 284 -7.24 -21.13 -23.52
CA GLU A 284 -6.10 -22.02 -23.82
C GLU A 284 -5.58 -22.71 -22.55
N VAL A 285 -5.48 -21.96 -21.44
CA VAL A 285 -5.12 -22.52 -20.12
C VAL A 285 -6.14 -23.56 -19.67
N ASP A 286 -7.44 -23.26 -19.70
CA ASP A 286 -8.52 -24.15 -19.25
C ASP A 286 -8.56 -25.45 -20.06
N ALA A 287 -8.30 -25.37 -21.37
CA ALA A 287 -8.21 -26.55 -22.23
C ALA A 287 -7.04 -27.46 -21.83
N ALA A 288 -5.85 -26.88 -21.58
CA ALA A 288 -4.68 -27.64 -21.14
C ALA A 288 -4.89 -28.22 -19.72
N VAL A 289 -5.45 -27.44 -18.79
CA VAL A 289 -5.80 -27.90 -17.44
C VAL A 289 -6.78 -29.06 -17.48
N THR A 290 -7.80 -29.00 -18.34
CA THR A 290 -8.78 -30.07 -18.52
C THR A 290 -8.11 -31.35 -19.05
N ALA A 291 -7.20 -31.22 -20.01
CA ALA A 291 -6.47 -32.36 -20.58
C ALA A 291 -5.48 -33.01 -19.60
N ILE A 292 -4.89 -32.25 -18.68
CA ILE A 292 -4.00 -32.76 -17.61
C ILE A 292 -4.80 -33.40 -16.47
N GLY A 293 -5.92 -32.77 -16.10
CA GLY A 293 -6.68 -33.05 -14.88
C GLY A 293 -6.51 -31.94 -13.83
N PRO A 294 -7.59 -31.23 -13.42
CA PRO A 294 -7.52 -30.09 -12.51
C PRO A 294 -6.81 -30.37 -11.17
N GLU A 295 -7.01 -31.57 -10.61
CA GLU A 295 -6.39 -31.98 -9.34
C GLU A 295 -4.86 -32.17 -9.46
N ALA A 296 -4.40 -32.69 -10.60
CA ALA A 296 -2.97 -32.85 -10.86
C ALA A 296 -2.30 -31.49 -11.05
N VAL A 297 -2.96 -30.58 -11.79
CA VAL A 297 -2.50 -29.20 -11.94
C VAL A 297 -2.44 -28.50 -10.60
N ARG A 298 -3.51 -28.53 -9.80
CA ARG A 298 -3.57 -27.87 -8.49
C ARG A 298 -2.42 -28.30 -7.58
N ARG A 299 -2.22 -29.61 -7.42
CA ARG A 299 -1.16 -30.14 -6.53
C ARG A 299 0.24 -29.72 -6.97
N GLN A 300 0.56 -29.83 -8.26
CA GLN A 300 1.88 -29.46 -8.76
C GLN A 300 2.10 -27.94 -8.74
N ALA A 301 1.09 -27.18 -9.16
CA ALA A 301 1.14 -25.72 -9.16
C ALA A 301 1.26 -25.15 -7.74
N ASP A 302 0.60 -25.77 -6.75
CA ASP A 302 0.74 -25.37 -5.35
C ASP A 302 2.16 -25.59 -4.81
N GLN A 303 2.87 -26.64 -5.23
CA GLN A 303 4.29 -26.83 -4.87
C GLN A 303 5.17 -25.68 -5.39
N TRP A 304 4.96 -25.24 -6.63
CA TRP A 304 5.67 -24.08 -7.18
C TRP A 304 5.26 -22.77 -6.49
N LEU A 305 3.98 -22.65 -6.09
CA LEU A 305 3.50 -21.50 -5.34
C LEU A 305 4.16 -21.43 -3.95
N GLN A 306 4.29 -22.56 -3.26
CA GLN A 306 5.00 -22.68 -1.98
C GLN A 306 6.49 -22.35 -2.13
N LEU A 307 7.15 -22.85 -3.18
CA LEU A 307 8.52 -22.47 -3.53
C LEU A 307 8.63 -20.94 -3.67
N LEU A 308 7.75 -20.32 -4.46
CA LEU A 308 7.73 -18.88 -4.65
C LEU A 308 7.51 -18.10 -3.36
N ALA A 309 6.66 -18.58 -2.46
CA ALA A 309 6.45 -17.96 -1.16
C ALA A 309 7.72 -18.06 -0.28
N ALA A 310 8.38 -19.22 -0.29
CA ALA A 310 9.55 -19.51 0.55
C ALA A 310 10.88 -18.89 0.07
N LEU A 311 11.02 -18.57 -1.22
CA LEU A 311 12.29 -18.07 -1.78
C LEU A 311 12.85 -16.83 -1.04
N PRO A 312 14.15 -16.74 -0.73
CA PRO A 312 14.70 -15.53 -0.14
C PRO A 312 14.68 -14.37 -1.16
N VAL A 313 14.68 -13.14 -0.63
CA VAL A 313 14.96 -11.94 -1.44
C VAL A 313 16.42 -11.58 -1.16
N GLU A 314 17.26 -11.63 -2.19
CA GLU A 314 18.69 -11.35 -2.07
C GLU A 314 18.96 -9.85 -2.26
N GLU A 315 19.69 -9.23 -1.33
CA GLU A 315 20.22 -7.88 -1.54
C GLU A 315 21.63 -7.99 -2.15
N ARG A 316 21.82 -7.41 -3.33
CA ARG A 316 23.12 -7.37 -4.02
C ARG A 316 23.56 -5.93 -4.24
N GLN A 317 24.79 -5.64 -3.84
CA GLN A 317 25.41 -4.34 -4.02
C GLN A 317 26.19 -4.32 -5.34
N HIS A 318 25.92 -3.32 -6.18
CA HIS A 318 26.57 -3.10 -7.46
C HIS A 318 27.41 -1.83 -7.37
N THR A 319 28.60 -1.85 -7.95
CA THR A 319 29.46 -0.66 -8.11
C THR A 319 29.72 -0.45 -9.58
N HIS A 320 29.23 0.67 -10.12
CA HIS A 320 29.48 1.08 -11.48
C HIS A 320 30.58 2.15 -11.51
N THR A 321 31.67 1.91 -12.24
CA THR A 321 32.73 2.90 -12.46
C THR A 321 32.51 3.59 -13.80
N TYR A 322 32.30 4.90 -13.77
CA TYR A 322 32.18 5.72 -14.98
C TYR A 322 33.55 5.97 -15.63
N ASN A 323 33.53 6.43 -16.89
CA ASN A 323 34.74 6.69 -17.67
C ASN A 323 35.67 7.75 -17.04
N ASP A 324 35.15 8.59 -16.14
CA ASP A 324 35.90 9.59 -15.37
C ASP A 324 36.48 9.04 -14.05
N ALA A 325 36.44 7.72 -13.86
CA ALA A 325 36.82 6.99 -12.65
C ALA A 325 35.95 7.26 -11.42
N SER A 326 34.85 8.02 -11.54
CA SER A 326 33.86 8.12 -10.47
C SER A 326 33.10 6.80 -10.31
N THR A 327 32.76 6.43 -9.08
CA THR A 327 32.03 5.20 -8.77
C THR A 327 30.65 5.49 -8.22
N TYR A 328 29.62 4.84 -8.76
CA TYR A 328 28.27 4.85 -8.22
C TYR A 328 27.91 3.47 -7.69
N THR A 329 27.63 3.40 -6.40
CA THR A 329 27.24 2.16 -5.72
C THR A 329 25.73 2.16 -5.47
N TYR A 330 25.04 1.10 -5.87
CA TYR A 330 23.61 0.93 -5.63
C TYR A 330 23.28 -0.50 -5.19
N SER A 331 22.29 -0.66 -4.32
CA SER A 331 21.75 -1.98 -3.96
C SER A 331 20.60 -2.36 -4.90
N SER A 332 20.54 -3.64 -5.25
CA SER A 332 19.42 -4.29 -5.94
C SER A 332 18.83 -5.36 -5.03
N TRP A 333 17.54 -5.64 -5.20
CA TRP A 333 16.84 -6.70 -4.48
C TRP A 333 16.31 -7.70 -5.50
N ASP A 334 16.99 -8.84 -5.57
CA ASP A 334 16.75 -9.91 -6.52
C ASP A 334 15.76 -10.91 -5.90
N PHE A 335 14.71 -11.25 -6.66
CA PHE A 335 13.71 -12.23 -6.27
C PHE A 335 13.46 -13.24 -7.39
N LEU A 336 13.07 -12.75 -8.57
CA LEU A 336 12.88 -13.55 -9.78
C LEU A 336 13.30 -12.72 -10.99
N GLN A 337 13.77 -13.39 -12.04
CA GLN A 337 13.96 -12.76 -13.34
C GLN A 337 12.62 -12.39 -13.96
N GLU A 338 12.63 -11.43 -14.88
CA GLU A 338 11.41 -10.95 -15.54
C GLU A 338 10.59 -12.06 -16.22
N PRO A 339 11.19 -13.03 -16.95
CA PRO A 339 10.42 -14.14 -17.54
C PRO A 339 9.73 -15.00 -16.47
N SER A 340 10.44 -15.33 -15.39
CA SER A 340 9.90 -16.09 -14.26
C SER A 340 8.78 -15.35 -13.52
N LEU A 341 8.86 -14.02 -13.41
CA LEU A 341 7.75 -13.21 -12.90
C LEU A 341 6.49 -13.33 -13.77
N ASN A 342 6.64 -13.39 -15.10
CA ASN A 342 5.51 -13.60 -16.01
C ASN A 342 4.91 -15.01 -15.85
N VAL A 343 5.75 -16.02 -15.71
CA VAL A 343 5.30 -17.40 -15.44
C VAL A 343 4.61 -17.50 -14.07
N GLY A 344 5.12 -16.84 -13.04
CA GLY A 344 4.46 -16.76 -11.73
C GLY A 344 3.06 -16.14 -11.80
N LYS A 345 2.84 -15.13 -12.67
CA LYS A 345 1.48 -14.59 -12.90
C LYS A 345 0.58 -15.64 -13.54
N ALA A 346 1.08 -16.37 -14.54
CA ALA A 346 0.34 -17.43 -15.21
C ALA A 346 -0.06 -18.54 -14.24
N LEU A 347 0.87 -18.93 -13.36
CA LEU A 347 0.65 -19.87 -12.26
C LEU A 347 -0.51 -19.41 -11.37
N ALA A 348 -0.47 -18.16 -10.88
CA ALA A 348 -1.53 -17.61 -10.03
C ALA A 348 -2.89 -17.57 -10.75
N TRP A 349 -2.93 -17.15 -12.02
CA TRP A 349 -4.15 -17.14 -12.83
C TRP A 349 -4.72 -18.54 -13.06
N THR A 350 -3.84 -19.54 -13.24
CA THR A 350 -4.25 -20.95 -13.38
C THR A 350 -4.82 -21.50 -12.08
N LEU A 351 -4.24 -21.13 -10.93
CA LEU A 351 -4.68 -21.59 -9.61
C LEU A 351 -5.98 -20.94 -9.13
N GLY A 352 -6.31 -19.72 -9.56
CA GLY A 352 -7.49 -18.99 -9.07
C GLY A 352 -8.80 -19.80 -9.09
N PRO A 353 -9.21 -20.38 -10.23
CA PRO A 353 -10.41 -21.22 -10.33
C PRO A 353 -10.28 -22.60 -9.64
N LEU A 354 -9.05 -23.04 -9.35
CA LEU A 354 -8.74 -24.36 -8.79
C LEU A 354 -8.48 -24.31 -7.27
N ALA A 355 -8.46 -23.11 -6.68
CA ALA A 355 -7.95 -22.90 -5.34
C ALA A 355 -8.85 -23.53 -4.27
N ASP A 356 -8.24 -24.36 -3.43
CA ASP A 356 -8.80 -24.77 -2.15
C ASP A 356 -8.27 -23.87 -1.03
N THR A 357 -8.64 -24.16 0.23
CA THR A 357 -8.21 -23.37 1.38
C THR A 357 -6.68 -23.27 1.51
N ALA A 358 -5.94 -24.34 1.18
CA ALA A 358 -4.48 -24.34 1.27
C ALA A 358 -3.85 -23.44 0.19
N VAL A 359 -4.30 -23.58 -1.06
CA VAL A 359 -3.85 -22.71 -2.17
C VAL A 359 -4.15 -21.25 -1.88
N LEU A 360 -5.33 -20.92 -1.33
CA LEU A 360 -5.67 -19.55 -0.96
C LEU A 360 -4.73 -18.98 0.11
N LEU A 361 -4.30 -19.78 1.08
CA LEU A 361 -3.31 -19.38 2.08
C LEU A 361 -1.94 -19.12 1.44
N HIS A 362 -1.48 -20.00 0.55
CA HIS A 362 -0.21 -19.82 -0.16
C HIS A 362 -0.24 -18.60 -1.11
N LEU A 363 -1.36 -18.34 -1.79
CA LEU A 363 -1.57 -17.14 -2.60
C LEU A 363 -1.51 -15.88 -1.74
N ALA A 364 -2.11 -15.90 -0.55
CA ALA A 364 -2.04 -14.77 0.39
C ALA A 364 -0.60 -14.54 0.89
N ALA A 365 0.13 -15.59 1.24
CA ALA A 365 1.53 -15.50 1.66
C ALA A 365 2.44 -14.92 0.56
N LEU A 366 2.28 -15.39 -0.69
CA LEU A 366 3.02 -14.83 -1.82
C LEU A 366 2.63 -13.38 -2.11
N THR A 367 1.35 -13.03 -1.96
CA THR A 367 0.87 -11.65 -2.12
C THR A 367 1.56 -10.71 -1.13
N GLU A 368 1.60 -11.08 0.15
CA GLU A 368 2.25 -10.28 1.20
C GLU A 368 3.73 -10.04 0.88
N LYS A 369 4.44 -11.08 0.42
CA LYS A 369 5.83 -10.97 -0.04
C LYS A 369 5.99 -10.04 -1.24
N CYS A 370 5.11 -10.13 -2.24
CA CYS A 370 5.15 -9.28 -3.43
C CYS A 370 4.99 -7.79 -3.11
N TYR A 371 4.24 -7.45 -2.05
CA TYR A 371 4.05 -6.06 -1.61
C TYR A 371 4.97 -5.60 -0.48
N ARG A 372 5.93 -6.44 -0.07
CA ARG A 372 6.99 -6.04 0.85
C ARG A 372 7.69 -4.78 0.31
N LYS A 373 7.76 -3.74 1.13
CA LYS A 373 8.39 -2.47 0.76
C LYS A 373 9.90 -2.62 0.72
N ILE A 374 10.47 -2.32 -0.43
CA ILE A 374 11.91 -2.21 -0.67
C ILE A 374 12.31 -0.73 -0.62
N PRO A 375 13.29 -0.33 0.23
CA PRO A 375 13.76 1.06 0.30
C PRO A 375 14.17 1.60 -1.08
N GLY A 376 13.77 2.83 -1.40
CA GLY A 376 14.10 3.49 -2.67
C GLY A 376 13.42 2.95 -3.94
N ARG A 377 12.81 1.75 -3.91
CA ARG A 377 12.19 1.09 -5.08
C ARG A 377 10.67 0.98 -5.00
N GLY A 378 10.12 0.66 -3.82
CA GLY A 378 8.68 0.37 -3.66
C GLY A 378 8.40 -1.13 -3.49
N PRO A 379 7.27 -1.67 -3.97
CA PRO A 379 6.92 -3.10 -3.81
C PRO A 379 7.87 -4.02 -4.57
N LEU A 380 8.12 -5.22 -4.02
CA LEU A 380 9.01 -6.22 -4.62
C LEU A 380 8.58 -6.67 -6.04
N ALA A 381 7.31 -7.05 -6.21
CA ALA A 381 6.81 -7.66 -7.45
C ALA A 381 5.32 -7.38 -7.69
N VAL A 382 4.99 -6.14 -8.08
CA VAL A 382 3.60 -5.66 -8.24
C VAL A 382 2.77 -6.52 -9.19
N GLY A 383 3.34 -6.90 -10.35
CA GLY A 383 2.62 -7.68 -11.36
C GLY A 383 2.19 -9.06 -10.86
N LEU A 384 3.07 -9.74 -10.13
CA LEU A 384 2.79 -11.04 -9.52
C LEU A 384 1.82 -10.91 -8.34
N GLY A 385 1.99 -9.89 -7.50
CA GLY A 385 1.05 -9.59 -6.41
C GLY A 385 -0.37 -9.35 -6.92
N ASN A 386 -0.53 -8.55 -7.99
CA ASN A 386 -1.84 -8.31 -8.61
C ASN A 386 -2.49 -9.59 -9.17
N ALA A 387 -1.68 -10.51 -9.72
CA ALA A 387 -2.18 -11.80 -10.21
C ALA A 387 -2.68 -12.68 -9.06
N CYS A 388 -1.98 -12.69 -7.92
CA CYS A 388 -2.42 -13.41 -6.73
C CYS A 388 -3.71 -12.80 -6.14
N LEU A 389 -3.84 -11.47 -6.11
CA LEU A 389 -5.06 -10.80 -5.68
C LEU A 389 -6.26 -11.16 -6.55
N LEU A 390 -6.07 -11.23 -7.88
CA LEU A 390 -7.12 -11.70 -8.79
C LEU A 390 -7.52 -13.14 -8.48
N ALA A 391 -6.54 -14.03 -8.29
CA ALA A 391 -6.79 -15.44 -7.96
C ALA A 391 -7.57 -15.58 -6.64
N LEU A 392 -7.19 -14.84 -5.60
CA LEU A 392 -7.93 -14.80 -4.32
C LEU A 392 -9.37 -14.31 -4.49
N SER A 393 -9.61 -13.33 -5.37
CA SER A 393 -10.97 -12.81 -5.62
C SER A 393 -11.92 -13.84 -6.26
N GLN A 394 -11.38 -14.93 -6.81
CA GLN A 394 -12.13 -16.02 -7.43
C GLN A 394 -12.44 -17.15 -6.42
N GLY A 395 -11.79 -17.18 -5.27
CA GLY A 395 -11.89 -18.24 -4.25
C GLY A 395 -13.13 -18.19 -3.35
N GLY A 396 -14.22 -17.53 -3.77
CA GLY A 396 -15.43 -17.38 -2.97
C GLY A 396 -15.21 -16.70 -1.61
N LEU A 397 -16.04 -17.02 -0.62
CA LEU A 397 -15.93 -16.44 0.72
C LEU A 397 -14.54 -16.63 1.37
N PRO A 398 -13.91 -17.83 1.33
CA PRO A 398 -12.55 -18.00 1.85
C PRO A 398 -11.51 -17.10 1.16
N GLY A 399 -11.64 -16.89 -0.15
CA GLY A 399 -10.76 -16.01 -0.91
C GLY A 399 -10.93 -14.53 -0.56
N VAL A 400 -12.18 -14.06 -0.44
CA VAL A 400 -12.49 -12.69 -0.02
C VAL A 400 -12.06 -12.43 1.43
N ALA A 401 -12.16 -13.44 2.31
CA ALA A 401 -11.64 -13.38 3.67
C ALA A 401 -10.11 -13.12 3.68
N GLN A 402 -9.34 -13.79 2.81
CA GLN A 402 -7.90 -13.52 2.67
C GLN A 402 -7.63 -12.11 2.14
N LEU A 403 -8.41 -11.63 1.17
CA LEU A 403 -8.30 -10.26 0.67
C LEU A 403 -8.50 -9.21 1.78
N SER A 404 -9.52 -9.40 2.63
CA SER A 404 -9.76 -8.52 3.78
C SER A 404 -8.55 -8.48 4.73
N ARG A 405 -7.97 -9.64 5.04
CA ARG A 405 -6.77 -9.75 5.91
C ARG A 405 -5.52 -9.12 5.29
N LEU A 406 -5.39 -9.16 3.96
CA LEU A 406 -4.26 -8.58 3.22
C LEU A 406 -4.36 -7.06 3.11
N ARG A 407 -5.57 -6.51 3.00
CA ARG A 407 -5.81 -5.06 2.82
C ARG A 407 -5.01 -4.17 3.79
N PRO A 408 -5.01 -4.40 5.12
CA PRO A 408 -4.22 -3.58 6.05
C PRO A 408 -2.70 -3.83 6.00
N LYS A 409 -2.26 -4.99 5.49
CA LYS A 409 -0.83 -5.34 5.36
C LYS A 409 -0.16 -4.65 4.16
N VAL A 410 -0.93 -4.39 3.11
CA VAL A 410 -0.48 -3.68 1.91
C VAL A 410 -0.50 -2.17 2.16
N ARG A 411 0.59 -1.46 1.85
CA ARG A 411 0.75 -0.03 2.17
C ARG A 411 0.42 0.91 1.01
N GLN A 412 0.35 0.39 -0.22
CA GLN A 412 0.15 1.18 -1.43
C GLN A 412 -1.34 1.46 -1.64
N ALA A 413 -1.72 2.74 -1.73
CA ALA A 413 -3.11 3.16 -1.82
C ALA A 413 -3.85 2.56 -3.03
N ASN A 414 -3.23 2.58 -4.22
CA ASN A 414 -3.78 1.99 -5.43
C ASN A 414 -4.06 0.48 -5.30
N THR A 415 -3.21 -0.25 -4.57
CA THR A 415 -3.42 -1.67 -4.29
C THR A 415 -4.51 -1.87 -3.24
N GLN A 416 -4.57 -1.03 -2.20
CA GLN A 416 -5.67 -1.08 -1.22
C GLN A 416 -7.04 -0.85 -1.89
N GLU A 417 -7.12 0.06 -2.87
CA GLU A 417 -8.31 0.28 -3.71
C GLU A 417 -8.61 -0.94 -4.59
N LEU A 418 -7.59 -1.56 -5.19
CA LEU A 418 -7.77 -2.80 -5.96
C LEU A 418 -8.33 -3.93 -5.10
N ILE A 419 -7.80 -4.13 -3.89
CA ILE A 419 -8.29 -5.12 -2.92
C ILE A 419 -9.73 -4.79 -2.53
N GLY A 420 -10.04 -3.52 -2.23
CA GLY A 420 -11.39 -3.05 -1.91
C GLY A 420 -12.40 -3.42 -3.00
N ARG A 421 -12.08 -3.13 -4.27
CA ARG A 421 -12.93 -3.49 -5.41
C ARG A 421 -13.15 -5.00 -5.56
N TYR A 422 -12.15 -5.82 -5.23
CA TYR A 422 -12.32 -7.27 -5.25
C TYR A 422 -13.20 -7.77 -4.11
N ILE A 423 -13.09 -7.17 -2.91
CA ILE A 423 -13.96 -7.49 -1.77
C ILE A 423 -15.41 -7.10 -2.09
N GLU A 424 -15.64 -5.90 -2.62
CA GLU A 424 -16.97 -5.43 -3.01
C GLU A 424 -17.63 -6.36 -4.03
N LYS A 425 -16.93 -6.71 -5.12
CA LYS A 425 -17.43 -7.66 -6.11
C LYS A 425 -17.71 -9.05 -5.53
N GLY A 426 -16.90 -9.49 -4.57
CA GLY A 426 -17.11 -10.75 -3.86
C GLY A 426 -18.35 -10.71 -2.97
N ALA A 427 -18.53 -9.61 -2.25
CA ALA A 427 -19.67 -9.37 -1.37
C ALA A 427 -21.00 -9.31 -2.15
N GLU A 428 -21.02 -8.57 -3.28
CA GLU A 428 -22.17 -8.49 -4.19
C GLU A 428 -22.61 -9.88 -4.69
N LYS A 429 -21.66 -10.73 -5.10
CA LYS A 429 -21.94 -12.11 -5.54
C LYS A 429 -22.52 -12.99 -4.43
N LEU A 430 -22.19 -12.70 -3.18
CA LEU A 430 -22.64 -13.44 -2.00
C LEU A 430 -23.91 -12.85 -1.37
N GLY A 431 -24.43 -11.73 -1.90
CA GLY A 431 -25.63 -11.07 -1.38
C GLY A 431 -25.46 -10.43 -0.01
N VAL A 432 -24.23 -10.04 0.34
CA VAL A 432 -23.88 -9.43 1.63
C VAL A 432 -23.03 -8.17 1.41
N THR A 433 -22.88 -7.36 2.45
CA THR A 433 -22.03 -6.17 2.44
C THR A 433 -20.55 -6.53 2.66
N SER A 434 -19.64 -5.63 2.28
CA SER A 434 -18.21 -5.81 2.59
C SER A 434 -17.96 -6.01 4.09
N ALA A 435 -18.67 -5.27 4.94
CA ALA A 435 -18.52 -5.38 6.39
C ALA A 435 -19.01 -6.73 6.92
N GLU A 436 -20.07 -7.28 6.34
CA GLU A 436 -20.57 -8.62 6.67
C GLU A 436 -19.60 -9.73 6.28
N ILE A 437 -18.93 -9.63 5.12
CA ILE A 437 -17.87 -10.58 4.74
C ILE A 437 -16.73 -10.57 5.76
N GLU A 438 -16.34 -9.38 6.22
CA GLU A 438 -15.29 -9.26 7.23
C GLU A 438 -15.70 -9.87 8.58
N ASP A 439 -16.98 -9.82 8.94
CA ASP A 439 -17.51 -10.50 10.14
C ASP A 439 -17.47 -12.03 9.99
N MET A 440 -17.86 -12.56 8.83
CA MET A 440 -17.77 -13.99 8.53
C MET A 440 -16.33 -14.51 8.49
N ALA A 441 -15.40 -13.65 8.08
CA ALA A 441 -14.00 -13.99 7.87
C ALA A 441 -13.17 -14.04 9.16
N VAL A 442 -13.75 -13.69 10.32
CA VAL A 442 -13.03 -13.66 11.60
C VAL A 442 -12.67 -15.09 12.04
N PRO A 443 -11.38 -15.41 12.23
CA PRO A 443 -10.99 -16.71 12.78
C PRO A 443 -11.41 -16.85 14.25
N THR A 444 -11.89 -18.03 14.64
CA THR A 444 -12.15 -18.36 16.05
C THR A 444 -10.89 -18.72 16.83
N ALA A 445 -9.81 -19.12 16.14
CA ALA A 445 -8.60 -19.70 16.74
C ALA A 445 -8.91 -20.88 17.69
N GLY A 446 -9.95 -21.67 17.37
CA GLY A 446 -10.40 -22.79 18.21
C GLY A 446 -11.10 -22.39 19.50
N LEU A 447 -11.22 -21.10 19.81
CA LEU A 447 -11.84 -20.63 21.04
C LEU A 447 -13.36 -20.82 21.01
N THR A 448 -13.91 -21.11 22.19
CA THR A 448 -15.33 -21.06 22.54
C THR A 448 -15.47 -20.21 23.80
N HIS A 449 -16.26 -19.13 23.76
CA HIS A 449 -16.37 -18.16 24.86
C HIS A 449 -15.01 -17.70 25.45
N GLY A 450 -14.05 -17.40 24.58
CA GLY A 450 -12.73 -16.93 24.93
C GLY A 450 -11.77 -17.99 25.46
N ARG A 451 -12.12 -19.29 25.39
CA ARG A 451 -11.32 -20.40 25.91
C ARG A 451 -11.21 -21.56 24.91
N ALA A 452 -10.03 -22.15 24.81
CA ALA A 452 -9.79 -23.44 24.15
C ALA A 452 -8.97 -24.34 25.08
N ASP A 453 -9.33 -25.62 25.09
CA ASP A 453 -8.74 -26.64 25.95
C ASP A 453 -8.09 -27.72 25.08
N TYR A 454 -6.87 -28.11 25.42
CA TYR A 454 -6.07 -29.11 24.69
C TYR A 454 -5.50 -30.13 25.66
N ASP A 455 -5.56 -31.41 25.29
CA ASP A 455 -4.98 -32.51 26.07
C ASP A 455 -3.75 -33.07 25.35
N TYR A 456 -2.57 -32.92 25.94
CA TYR A 456 -1.29 -33.42 25.44
C TYR A 456 -0.71 -34.48 26.39
N GLY A 457 -1.15 -35.73 26.22
CA GLY A 457 -0.82 -36.82 27.15
C GLY A 457 -1.38 -36.55 28.55
N ASP A 458 -0.52 -36.54 29.58
CA ASP A 458 -0.91 -36.25 30.98
C ASP A 458 -1.14 -34.76 31.28
N TYR A 459 -1.00 -33.88 30.28
CA TYR A 459 -1.04 -32.44 30.46
C TYR A 459 -2.28 -31.83 29.82
N HIS A 460 -2.97 -31.00 30.60
CA HIS A 460 -4.10 -30.21 30.15
C HIS A 460 -3.65 -28.76 29.95
N VAL A 461 -3.86 -28.22 28.76
CA VAL A 461 -3.38 -26.90 28.34
C VAL A 461 -4.58 -26.05 27.99
N VAL A 462 -4.63 -24.83 28.54
CA VAL A 462 -5.75 -23.92 28.33
C VAL A 462 -5.21 -22.66 27.66
N LEU A 463 -5.75 -22.34 26.49
CA LEU A 463 -5.61 -21.04 25.84
C LEU A 463 -6.83 -20.19 26.20
N GLN A 464 -6.63 -19.05 26.86
CA GLN A 464 -7.73 -18.19 27.29
C GLN A 464 -7.46 -16.71 27.01
N LEU A 465 -8.50 -15.97 26.67
CA LEU A 465 -8.47 -14.51 26.61
C LEU A 465 -8.79 -13.93 28.00
N THR A 466 -7.81 -13.29 28.61
CA THR A 466 -7.94 -12.59 29.89
C THR A 466 -7.63 -11.11 29.67
N ASP A 467 -8.62 -10.23 29.90
CA ASP A 467 -8.47 -8.78 29.71
C ASP A 467 -7.82 -8.39 28.36
N GLY A 468 -8.27 -9.07 27.29
CA GLY A 468 -7.78 -8.83 25.92
C GLY A 468 -6.39 -9.39 25.59
N LYS A 469 -5.80 -10.16 26.50
CA LYS A 469 -4.56 -10.89 26.27
C LYS A 469 -4.81 -12.38 26.12
N ALA A 470 -4.24 -12.98 25.09
CA ALA A 470 -4.19 -14.43 24.97
C ALA A 470 -3.13 -14.98 25.94
N GLU A 471 -3.55 -15.86 26.85
CA GLU A 471 -2.71 -16.48 27.86
C GLU A 471 -2.79 -18.00 27.72
N VAL A 472 -1.66 -18.68 27.97
CA VAL A 472 -1.58 -20.14 27.95
C VAL A 472 -1.22 -20.62 29.35
N SER A 473 -2.10 -21.40 29.96
CA SER A 473 -1.86 -22.07 31.24
C SER A 473 -1.72 -23.58 31.05
N TRP A 474 -0.92 -24.18 31.94
CA TRP A 474 -0.48 -25.57 31.84
C TRP A 474 -0.83 -26.30 33.13
N HIS A 475 -1.44 -27.48 33.01
CA HIS A 475 -1.87 -28.29 34.14
C HIS A 475 -1.39 -29.74 33.97
N LYS A 476 -1.05 -30.41 35.08
CA LYS A 476 -0.83 -31.87 35.13
C LYS A 476 -1.71 -32.43 36.25
N GLY A 477 -2.84 -33.06 35.89
CA GLY A 477 -3.94 -33.27 36.84
C GLY A 477 -4.37 -31.93 37.46
N ASP A 478 -4.56 -31.89 38.78
CA ASP A 478 -4.97 -30.67 39.50
C ASP A 478 -3.85 -29.63 39.70
N LYS A 479 -2.61 -29.93 39.28
CA LYS A 479 -1.46 -29.05 39.54
C LYS A 479 -1.16 -28.11 38.37
N ALA A 480 -1.27 -26.80 38.61
CA ALA A 480 -0.85 -25.76 37.68
C ALA A 480 0.69 -25.67 37.57
N LEU A 481 1.19 -25.39 36.36
CA LEU A 481 2.61 -25.28 36.02
C LEU A 481 2.92 -23.88 35.48
N LYS A 482 4.14 -23.38 35.76
CA LYS A 482 4.57 -22.02 35.36
C LYS A 482 4.93 -21.90 33.87
N SER A 483 5.19 -23.01 33.19
CA SER A 483 5.62 -23.02 31.79
C SER A 483 5.39 -24.38 31.16
N ALA A 484 5.52 -24.43 29.82
CA ALA A 484 5.44 -25.66 29.05
C ALA A 484 6.44 -26.72 29.58
N PRO A 485 5.96 -27.92 29.97
CA PRO A 485 6.81 -29.03 30.37
C PRO A 485 7.86 -29.38 29.31
N ALA A 486 9.10 -29.67 29.74
CA ALA A 486 10.16 -30.07 28.82
C ALA A 486 9.85 -31.38 28.06
N ALA A 487 9.08 -32.28 28.68
CA ALA A 487 8.67 -33.56 28.08
C ALA A 487 7.82 -33.36 26.81
N LEU A 488 6.95 -32.35 26.77
CA LEU A 488 6.10 -32.08 25.61
C LEU A 488 6.89 -31.61 24.39
N LYS A 489 8.07 -31.00 24.58
CA LYS A 489 8.93 -30.58 23.47
C LYS A 489 9.49 -31.76 22.66
N GLN A 490 9.57 -32.94 23.27
CA GLN A 490 10.06 -34.16 22.60
C GLN A 490 8.90 -35.01 22.07
N SER A 491 7.77 -35.06 22.78
CA SER A 491 6.65 -35.93 22.41
C SER A 491 5.55 -35.28 21.56
N HIS A 492 5.40 -33.95 21.61
CA HIS A 492 4.29 -33.21 20.97
C HIS A 492 4.80 -31.89 20.33
N ALA A 493 5.90 -31.96 19.58
CA ALA A 493 6.57 -30.77 19.06
C ALA A 493 5.73 -30.00 18.02
N GLU A 494 4.97 -30.70 17.17
CA GLU A 494 4.11 -30.07 16.17
C GLU A 494 2.85 -29.48 16.82
N GLU A 495 2.24 -30.15 17.80
CA GLU A 495 1.09 -29.63 18.55
C GLU A 495 1.45 -28.36 19.34
N LEU A 496 2.66 -28.30 19.91
CA LEU A 496 3.17 -27.09 20.56
C LEU A 496 3.37 -25.93 19.57
N LYS A 497 3.71 -26.24 18.32
CA LYS A 497 3.86 -25.25 17.24
C LYS A 497 2.50 -24.76 16.76
N GLU A 498 1.51 -25.64 16.65
CA GLU A 498 0.12 -25.29 16.37
C GLU A 498 -0.47 -24.42 17.48
N LEU A 499 -0.33 -24.81 18.75
CA LEU A 499 -0.78 -24.00 19.89
C LEU A 499 -0.16 -22.59 19.89
N LYS A 500 1.13 -22.47 19.53
CA LYS A 500 1.78 -21.16 19.40
C LYS A 500 1.19 -20.34 18.26
N ALA A 501 0.83 -20.97 17.15
CA ALA A 501 0.14 -20.32 16.04
C ALA A 501 -1.27 -19.86 16.45
N ASP A 502 -2.04 -20.70 17.15
CA ASP A 502 -3.37 -20.38 17.68
C ASP A 502 -3.30 -19.21 18.67
N HIS A 503 -2.36 -19.25 19.62
CA HIS A 503 -2.11 -18.15 20.57
C HIS A 503 -1.84 -16.83 19.84
N THR A 504 -0.96 -16.86 18.84
CA THR A 504 -0.61 -15.68 18.04
C THR A 504 -1.81 -15.18 17.25
N GLN A 505 -2.57 -16.09 16.62
CA GLN A 505 -3.76 -15.77 15.84
C GLN A 505 -4.86 -15.18 16.72
N ALA A 506 -5.11 -15.75 17.91
CA ALA A 506 -6.08 -15.24 18.87
C ALA A 506 -5.74 -13.81 19.29
N GLN A 507 -4.48 -13.54 19.69
CA GLN A 507 -4.05 -12.20 20.09
C GLN A 507 -4.19 -11.17 18.95
N GLN A 508 -3.77 -11.53 17.74
CA GLN A 508 -3.86 -10.65 16.57
C GLN A 508 -5.31 -10.38 16.16
N THR A 509 -6.15 -11.42 16.19
CA THR A 509 -7.57 -11.32 15.83
C THR A 509 -8.31 -10.43 16.82
N TYR A 510 -8.09 -10.62 18.13
CA TYR A 510 -8.69 -9.77 19.16
C TYR A 510 -8.35 -8.29 18.96
N THR A 511 -7.07 -7.96 18.80
CA THR A 511 -6.62 -6.58 18.56
C THR A 511 -7.24 -6.00 17.28
N THR A 512 -7.27 -6.80 16.21
CA THR A 512 -7.82 -6.37 14.91
C THR A 512 -9.33 -6.09 15.01
N GLN A 513 -10.10 -6.95 15.69
CA GLN A 513 -11.54 -6.75 15.84
C GLN A 513 -11.88 -5.60 16.79
N ARG A 514 -11.10 -5.40 17.86
CA ARG A 514 -11.20 -4.21 18.71
C ARG A 514 -11.00 -2.93 17.91
N ASP A 515 -9.94 -2.87 17.11
CA ASP A 515 -9.62 -1.68 16.31
C ASP A 515 -10.61 -1.46 15.16
N ARG A 516 -11.24 -2.53 14.66
CA ARG A 516 -12.34 -2.47 13.69
C ARG A 516 -13.61 -1.93 14.32
N LEU A 517 -13.98 -2.38 15.52
CA LEU A 517 -15.09 -1.83 16.30
C LEU A 517 -14.90 -0.34 16.61
N ASP A 518 -13.69 0.07 17.05
CA ASP A 518 -13.40 1.50 17.31
C ASP A 518 -13.55 2.37 16.05
N ARG A 519 -13.21 1.85 14.87
CA ARG A 519 -13.41 2.58 13.60
C ARG A 519 -14.86 2.59 13.13
N SER A 520 -15.68 1.61 13.55
CA SER A 520 -17.08 1.50 13.12
C SER A 520 -18.00 2.58 13.69
N PHE A 521 -17.58 3.33 14.72
CA PHE A 521 -18.37 4.43 15.29
C PHE A 521 -18.77 5.46 14.24
N VAL A 522 -17.81 5.90 13.41
CA VAL A 522 -18.07 6.94 12.40
C VAL A 522 -19.03 6.46 11.32
N GLU A 523 -19.05 5.17 11.02
CA GLU A 523 -19.96 4.58 10.02
C GLU A 523 -21.40 4.50 10.54
N GLY A 524 -21.60 4.44 11.86
CA GLY A 524 -22.93 4.29 12.45
C GLY A 524 -23.63 2.99 12.04
N ARG A 525 -22.85 1.92 11.77
CA ARG A 525 -23.34 0.65 11.23
C ARG A 525 -24.47 0.09 12.08
N ARG A 526 -25.60 -0.21 11.43
CA ARG A 526 -26.73 -0.97 11.98
C ARG A 526 -26.78 -2.35 11.35
N MET A 527 -27.03 -3.38 12.16
CA MET A 527 -27.13 -4.76 11.67
C MET A 527 -28.27 -5.52 12.36
N PRO A 528 -28.91 -6.50 11.71
CA PRO A 528 -29.92 -7.33 12.35
C PRO A 528 -29.38 -8.08 13.57
N TYR A 529 -30.15 -8.22 14.64
CA TYR A 529 -29.75 -8.90 15.87
C TYR A 529 -29.34 -10.36 15.62
N ARG A 530 -30.02 -11.07 14.70
CA ARG A 530 -29.61 -12.43 14.29
C ARG A 530 -28.15 -12.49 13.80
N TRP A 531 -27.70 -11.46 13.09
CA TRP A 531 -26.33 -11.36 12.57
C TRP A 531 -25.35 -11.07 13.69
N PHE A 532 -25.70 -10.07 14.52
CA PHE A 532 -24.93 -9.70 15.69
C PHE A 532 -24.76 -10.88 16.65
N ARG A 533 -25.83 -11.63 16.92
CA ARG A 533 -25.81 -12.83 17.75
C ARG A 533 -24.82 -13.86 17.20
N GLN A 534 -24.94 -14.21 15.92
CA GLN A 534 -24.10 -15.23 15.30
C GLN A 534 -22.61 -14.85 15.24
N TYR A 535 -22.29 -13.63 14.78
CA TYR A 535 -20.90 -13.24 14.45
C TYR A 535 -20.20 -12.43 15.54
N TYR A 536 -20.93 -11.97 16.56
CA TYR A 536 -20.36 -11.24 17.69
C TYR A 536 -20.58 -11.97 19.02
N LEU A 537 -21.83 -12.20 19.45
CA LEU A 537 -22.11 -12.77 20.78
C LEU A 537 -21.77 -14.26 20.90
N GLU A 538 -22.07 -15.06 19.88
CA GLU A 538 -21.82 -16.51 19.86
C GLU A 538 -20.45 -16.84 19.27
N HIS A 539 -19.75 -15.85 18.74
CA HIS A 539 -18.43 -16.03 18.17
C HIS A 539 -17.39 -16.25 19.28
N GLY A 540 -16.67 -17.37 19.19
CA GLY A 540 -15.75 -17.83 20.24
C GLY A 540 -14.68 -16.84 20.72
N LEU A 541 -14.21 -15.94 19.87
CA LEU A 541 -13.31 -14.83 20.23
C LEU A 541 -14.00 -13.47 20.40
N VAL A 542 -14.82 -13.04 19.43
CA VAL A 542 -15.44 -11.71 19.39
C VAL A 542 -16.44 -11.50 20.54
N SER A 543 -17.00 -12.56 21.13
CA SER A 543 -17.90 -12.42 22.29
C SER A 543 -17.24 -11.68 23.44
N GLN A 544 -15.94 -11.90 23.67
CA GLN A 544 -15.17 -11.21 24.71
C GLN A 544 -15.09 -9.68 24.50
N LEU A 545 -15.24 -9.22 23.26
CA LEU A 545 -15.39 -7.80 22.94
C LEU A 545 -16.84 -7.36 23.11
N ALA A 546 -17.77 -8.10 22.49
CA ALA A 546 -19.18 -7.73 22.40
C ALA A 546 -19.86 -7.65 23.77
N GLU A 547 -19.57 -8.58 24.67
CA GLU A 547 -20.17 -8.65 26.01
C GLU A 547 -19.75 -7.49 26.92
N ARG A 548 -18.57 -6.89 26.66
CA ARG A 548 -18.01 -5.79 27.46
C ARG A 548 -18.40 -4.39 26.94
N LEU A 549 -19.22 -4.33 25.90
CA LEU A 549 -19.64 -3.11 25.24
C LEU A 549 -21.14 -2.87 25.39
N ILE A 550 -21.52 -1.60 25.40
CA ILE A 550 -22.91 -1.15 25.42
C ILE A 550 -23.44 -1.16 23.98
N TRP A 551 -24.63 -1.68 23.77
CA TRP A 551 -25.27 -1.77 22.46
C TRP A 551 -26.63 -1.08 22.48
N ARG A 552 -26.97 -0.44 21.37
CA ARG A 552 -28.28 0.17 21.14
C ARG A 552 -29.11 -0.76 20.27
N PHE A 553 -30.28 -1.15 20.77
CA PHE A 553 -31.26 -1.98 20.08
C PHE A 553 -32.43 -1.12 19.62
N TYR A 554 -32.71 -1.10 18.31
CA TYR A 554 -33.85 -0.40 17.74
C TYR A 554 -35.04 -1.35 17.62
N HIS A 555 -36.17 -0.91 18.16
CA HIS A 555 -37.46 -1.59 18.05
C HIS A 555 -38.18 -1.21 16.74
N ALA A 556 -39.25 -1.93 16.41
CA ALA A 556 -39.99 -1.74 15.16
C ALA A 556 -40.68 -0.36 15.06
N ASP A 557 -40.92 0.32 16.18
CA ASP A 557 -41.48 1.67 16.27
C ASP A 557 -40.41 2.78 16.29
N ASP A 558 -39.16 2.44 15.96
CA ASP A 558 -37.98 3.30 15.97
C ASP A 558 -37.58 3.84 17.36
N THR A 559 -38.24 3.36 18.43
CA THR A 559 -37.71 3.52 19.78
C THR A 559 -36.47 2.66 19.97
N HIS A 560 -35.65 3.01 20.95
CA HIS A 560 -34.42 2.26 21.22
C HIS A 560 -34.25 1.95 22.71
N GLN A 561 -33.52 0.87 22.96
CA GLN A 561 -33.09 0.45 24.28
C GLN A 561 -31.58 0.21 24.26
N ASP A 562 -30.87 0.86 25.18
CA ASP A 562 -29.43 0.70 25.35
C ASP A 562 -29.18 -0.35 26.44
N ALA A 563 -28.34 -1.34 26.16
CA ALA A 563 -28.06 -2.41 27.11
C ALA A 563 -26.62 -2.96 27.01
N LEU A 564 -26.18 -3.56 28.12
CA LEU A 564 -24.89 -4.24 28.30
C LEU A 564 -25.17 -5.70 28.69
N TRP A 565 -24.34 -6.63 28.21
CA TRP A 565 -24.45 -8.04 28.57
C TRP A 565 -23.85 -8.28 29.95
N LEU A 566 -24.65 -8.73 30.91
CA LEU A 566 -24.23 -9.04 32.28
C LEU A 566 -24.89 -10.35 32.71
N ASP A 567 -24.10 -11.23 33.34
CA ASP A 567 -24.61 -12.46 33.98
C ASP A 567 -25.52 -13.31 33.07
N GLY A 568 -25.23 -13.33 31.76
CA GLY A 568 -25.97 -14.11 30.76
C GLY A 568 -27.25 -13.47 30.22
N ALA A 569 -27.49 -12.17 30.50
CA ALA A 569 -28.64 -11.43 29.97
C ALA A 569 -28.31 -9.95 29.69
N TRP A 570 -29.16 -9.30 28.90
CA TRP A 570 -29.07 -7.86 28.64
C TRP A 570 -29.60 -7.06 29.84
N HIS A 571 -28.89 -6.00 30.22
CA HIS A 571 -29.27 -5.09 31.30
C HIS A 571 -29.12 -3.63 30.90
N ASP A 572 -29.96 -2.75 31.42
CA ASP A 572 -29.86 -1.30 31.22
C ASP A 572 -28.79 -0.64 32.14
N ALA A 573 -28.64 0.69 32.04
CA ALA A 573 -27.69 1.47 32.85
C ALA A 573 -27.96 1.44 34.37
N GLN A 574 -29.16 1.04 34.77
CA GLN A 574 -29.57 0.85 36.17
C GLN A 574 -29.49 -0.62 36.60
N GLU A 575 -28.88 -1.48 35.77
CA GLU A 575 -28.71 -2.91 36.04
C GLU A 575 -30.05 -3.67 36.10
N ARG A 576 -31.07 -3.16 35.41
CA ARG A 576 -32.36 -3.85 35.28
C ARG A 576 -32.35 -4.74 34.04
N PRO A 577 -32.81 -6.01 34.13
CA PRO A 577 -32.89 -6.89 32.98
C PRO A 577 -33.77 -6.30 31.88
N VAL A 578 -33.34 -6.46 30.62
CA VAL A 578 -34.11 -6.09 29.44
C VAL A 578 -34.40 -7.31 28.58
N ALA A 579 -35.50 -7.26 27.82
CA ALA A 579 -35.88 -8.38 26.96
C ALA A 579 -34.83 -8.63 25.87
N THR A 580 -34.67 -9.89 25.48
CA THR A 580 -33.83 -10.21 24.31
C THR A 580 -34.45 -9.59 23.06
N PRO A 581 -33.68 -8.87 22.24
CA PRO A 581 -34.20 -8.27 21.00
C PRO A 581 -34.73 -9.33 20.03
N ALA A 582 -35.71 -8.95 19.21
CA ALA A 582 -36.15 -9.78 18.08
C ALA A 582 -35.02 -9.94 17.05
N ASP A 583 -34.99 -11.04 16.30
CA ASP A 583 -33.92 -11.35 15.34
C ASP A 583 -33.74 -10.28 14.25
N GLU A 584 -34.81 -9.55 13.91
CA GLU A 584 -34.85 -8.45 12.94
C GLU A 584 -34.49 -7.08 13.54
N ALA A 585 -34.47 -6.96 14.87
CA ALA A 585 -34.14 -5.71 15.56
C ALA A 585 -32.76 -5.22 15.14
N GLN A 586 -32.61 -3.92 14.89
CA GLN A 586 -31.32 -3.38 14.46
C GLN A 586 -30.44 -3.11 15.68
N VAL A 587 -29.19 -3.53 15.60
CA VAL A 587 -28.16 -3.34 16.63
C VAL A 587 -27.16 -2.33 16.13
N GLN A 588 -26.79 -1.37 16.99
CA GLN A 588 -25.73 -0.40 16.76
C GLN A 588 -24.83 -0.32 17.97
N LEU A 589 -23.52 -0.12 17.76
CA LEU A 589 -22.60 0.17 18.84
C LEU A 589 -23.00 1.51 19.51
N TRP A 590 -23.24 1.49 20.82
CA TRP A 590 -23.71 2.68 21.54
C TRP A 590 -22.60 3.73 21.65
N HIS A 591 -22.94 5.01 21.51
CA HIS A 591 -22.00 6.13 21.61
C HIS A 591 -22.57 7.24 22.51
N PRO A 592 -21.77 7.89 23.38
CA PRO A 592 -22.26 8.92 24.31
C PRO A 592 -22.98 10.10 23.65
N VAL A 593 -22.63 10.48 22.41
CA VAL A 593 -23.31 11.54 21.65
C VAL A 593 -24.78 11.23 21.35
N LEU A 594 -25.18 9.95 21.42
CA LEU A 594 -26.53 9.49 21.10
C LEU A 594 -27.43 9.42 22.34
N ALA A 595 -26.90 9.75 23.52
CA ALA A 595 -27.57 9.60 24.81
C ALA A 595 -27.48 10.90 25.63
N PRO A 596 -28.48 11.19 26.48
CA PRO A 596 -28.40 12.32 27.38
C PRO A 596 -27.31 12.11 28.44
N THR A 597 -26.74 13.20 28.95
CA THR A 597 -25.65 13.18 29.93
C THR A 597 -25.95 12.32 31.17
N GLY A 598 -27.21 12.32 31.64
CA GLY A 598 -27.62 11.52 32.79
C GLY A 598 -27.46 10.01 32.57
N GLU A 599 -27.77 9.53 31.37
CA GLU A 599 -27.61 8.13 30.99
C GLU A 599 -26.13 7.76 30.83
N VAL A 600 -25.34 8.62 30.19
CA VAL A 600 -23.88 8.44 30.08
C VAL A 600 -23.24 8.30 31.46
N LEU A 601 -23.64 9.13 32.42
CA LEU A 601 -23.16 9.05 33.80
C LEU A 601 -23.61 7.77 34.51
N ALA A 602 -24.83 7.29 34.25
CA ALA A 602 -25.33 6.02 34.79
C ALA A 602 -24.50 4.84 34.27
N TRP A 603 -24.22 4.78 32.96
CA TRP A 603 -23.35 3.77 32.36
C TRP A 603 -21.94 3.80 32.96
N ARG A 604 -21.31 4.98 33.05
CA ARG A 604 -19.99 5.13 33.68
C ARG A 604 -20.01 4.62 35.13
N GLY A 605 -21.05 4.96 35.89
CA GLY A 605 -21.21 4.49 37.26
C GLY A 605 -21.38 2.98 37.37
N LEU A 606 -22.13 2.35 36.46
CA LEU A 606 -22.29 0.89 36.42
C LEU A 606 -20.95 0.19 36.15
N LEU A 607 -20.22 0.64 35.12
CA LEU A 607 -18.91 0.06 34.75
C LEU A 607 -17.91 0.18 35.91
N GLU A 608 -17.89 1.31 36.62
CA GLU A 608 -17.04 1.51 37.79
C GLU A 608 -17.44 0.61 38.96
N ARG A 609 -18.75 0.46 39.26
CA ARG A 609 -19.23 -0.37 40.38
C ARG A 609 -18.98 -1.86 40.16
N ARG A 610 -19.13 -2.34 38.93
CA ARG A 610 -18.94 -3.75 38.55
C ARG A 610 -17.48 -4.05 38.15
N GLU A 611 -16.59 -3.07 38.21
CA GLU A 611 -15.19 -3.15 37.77
C GLU A 611 -15.04 -3.71 36.34
N LEU A 612 -15.96 -3.31 35.46
CA LEU A 612 -16.00 -3.74 34.07
C LEU A 612 -15.10 -2.84 33.22
N ARG A 613 -13.94 -3.37 32.81
CA ARG A 613 -13.08 -2.71 31.84
C ARG A 613 -13.66 -2.87 30.44
N GLN A 614 -13.87 -1.75 29.75
CA GLN A 614 -14.26 -1.76 28.34
C GLN A 614 -13.02 -1.97 27.44
N PRO A 615 -13.13 -2.79 26.38
CA PRO A 615 -12.01 -3.08 25.48
C PRO A 615 -11.60 -1.87 24.64
N LEU A 616 -12.43 -0.84 24.56
CA LEU A 616 -12.15 0.45 23.91
C LEU A 616 -12.84 1.57 24.71
N LYS A 617 -12.42 2.83 24.50
CA LYS A 617 -13.10 3.99 25.10
C LYS A 617 -14.50 4.16 24.47
N GLN A 618 -15.54 3.69 25.17
CA GLN A 618 -16.94 3.85 24.77
C GLN A 618 -17.71 4.78 25.73
N ALA A 619 -18.02 4.37 26.96
CA ALA A 619 -18.75 5.21 27.93
C ALA A 619 -17.96 6.47 28.31
N PHE A 620 -16.64 6.36 28.33
CA PHE A 620 -15.70 7.44 28.64
C PHE A 620 -15.15 8.13 27.39
N ARG A 621 -15.77 7.88 26.22
CA ARG A 621 -15.36 8.51 24.96
C ARG A 621 -15.62 10.02 24.99
N GLU A 622 -14.70 10.76 24.36
CA GLU A 622 -14.80 12.20 24.16
C GLU A 622 -15.96 12.53 23.21
N VAL A 623 -16.73 13.59 23.53
CA VAL A 623 -17.88 14.03 22.72
C VAL A 623 -17.63 15.45 22.24
N TYR A 624 -17.73 15.68 20.94
CA TYR A 624 -17.62 17.02 20.35
C TYR A 624 -18.97 17.39 19.75
N LEU A 625 -19.62 18.39 20.35
CA LEU A 625 -20.81 19.03 19.80
C LEU A 625 -20.41 20.31 19.08
N LEU A 626 -21.28 20.75 18.16
CA LEU A 626 -21.14 22.06 17.53
C LEU A 626 -21.18 23.16 18.57
N THR A 627 -20.31 24.14 18.39
CA THR A 627 -20.19 25.31 19.26
C THR A 627 -20.68 26.57 18.53
N PRO A 628 -21.08 27.63 19.25
CA PRO A 628 -21.52 28.88 18.61
C PRO A 628 -20.51 29.50 17.62
N PRO A 629 -19.18 29.42 17.83
CA PRO A 629 -18.21 29.81 16.79
C PRO A 629 -18.34 29.02 15.49
N GLU A 630 -18.58 27.71 15.54
CA GLU A 630 -18.74 26.85 14.37
C GLU A 630 -20.06 27.10 13.64
N GLU A 631 -21.13 27.45 14.38
CA GLU A 631 -22.39 27.91 13.79
C GLU A 631 -22.21 29.21 13.00
N ARG A 632 -21.31 30.10 13.47
CA ARG A 632 -21.00 31.37 12.80
C ARG A 632 -20.12 31.19 11.56
N THR A 633 -19.08 30.35 11.62
CA THR A 633 -18.22 30.06 10.46
C THR A 633 -18.96 29.22 9.42
N ARG A 634 -20.01 28.50 9.84
CA ARG A 634 -20.90 27.65 9.06
C ARG A 634 -20.23 26.44 8.43
N THR A 635 -19.17 26.61 7.65
CA THR A 635 -18.64 25.57 6.75
C THR A 635 -17.31 24.96 7.19
N TYR A 636 -16.72 25.47 8.28
CA TYR A 636 -15.44 24.97 8.80
C TYR A 636 -15.30 25.16 10.31
N SER A 637 -14.50 24.31 10.95
CA SER A 637 -14.09 24.45 12.35
C SER A 637 -12.64 24.91 12.45
N ASN A 638 -12.40 25.92 13.28
CA ASN A 638 -11.06 26.40 13.66
C ASN A 638 -10.61 25.85 15.02
N ARG A 639 -11.35 24.92 15.62
CA ARG A 639 -11.09 24.46 17.00
C ARG A 639 -9.70 23.85 17.17
N MET A 640 -9.15 23.29 16.09
CA MET A 640 -7.84 22.65 16.02
C MET A 640 -6.91 23.33 15.00
N ALA A 641 -7.16 24.61 14.71
CA ALA A 641 -6.32 25.42 13.83
C ALA A 641 -5.13 26.03 14.59
N ALA A 642 -4.11 26.48 13.85
CA ALA A 642 -2.93 27.18 14.37
C ALA A 642 -2.04 26.36 15.33
N HIS A 643 -2.06 25.03 15.23
CA HIS A 643 -1.08 24.15 15.89
C HIS A 643 0.07 23.76 14.97
N VAL A 644 1.27 23.65 15.52
CA VAL A 644 2.47 23.16 14.80
C VAL A 644 2.70 21.70 15.15
N LEU A 645 2.65 20.82 14.14
CA LEU A 645 2.76 19.37 14.30
C LEU A 645 4.08 18.84 13.76
N LYS A 646 4.63 17.81 14.39
CA LYS A 646 5.67 16.95 13.82
C LYS A 646 5.08 16.14 12.67
N GLN A 647 5.46 16.47 11.44
CA GLN A 647 4.77 16.00 10.24
C GLN A 647 4.76 14.47 10.10
N HIS A 648 5.90 13.80 10.35
CA HIS A 648 5.98 12.34 10.26
C HIS A 648 5.09 11.63 11.29
N GLN A 649 5.00 12.19 12.50
CA GLN A 649 4.16 11.66 13.57
C GLN A 649 2.68 11.85 13.23
N PHE A 650 2.30 13.05 12.77
CA PHE A 650 0.96 13.33 12.23
C PHE A 650 0.57 12.35 11.12
N ASN A 651 1.41 12.19 10.09
CA ASN A 651 1.15 11.28 8.99
C ASN A 651 0.95 9.82 9.46
N SER A 652 1.72 9.39 10.46
CA SER A 652 1.58 8.05 11.04
C SER A 652 0.25 7.87 11.76
N LEU A 653 -0.17 8.87 12.56
CA LEU A 653 -1.46 8.86 13.25
C LEU A 653 -2.64 8.93 12.28
N ALA A 654 -2.57 9.83 11.28
CA ALA A 654 -3.57 9.97 10.23
C ALA A 654 -3.80 8.63 9.52
N LYS A 655 -2.73 7.96 9.08
CA LYS A 655 -2.81 6.63 8.45
C LYS A 655 -3.41 5.57 9.36
N LEU A 656 -3.07 5.57 10.65
CA LEU A 656 -3.66 4.63 11.62
C LEU A 656 -5.17 4.83 11.79
N ARG A 657 -5.65 6.06 11.63
CA ARG A 657 -7.07 6.43 11.68
C ARG A 657 -7.79 6.35 10.33
N GLY A 658 -7.12 5.88 9.27
CA GLY A 658 -7.71 5.74 7.94
C GLY A 658 -7.73 7.04 7.11
N TRP A 659 -7.08 8.10 7.57
CA TRP A 659 -6.91 9.33 6.83
C TRP A 659 -5.81 9.18 5.77
N ARG A 660 -6.07 9.73 4.58
CA ARG A 660 -5.11 9.84 3.49
C ARG A 660 -4.34 11.15 3.63
N TYR A 661 -3.02 11.05 3.80
CA TYR A 661 -2.12 12.19 3.85
C TYR A 661 -0.75 11.82 3.25
N SER A 662 -0.20 12.77 2.49
CA SER A 662 1.13 12.67 1.86
C SER A 662 2.04 13.72 2.50
N LEU A 663 3.32 13.37 2.66
CA LEU A 663 4.27 14.29 3.30
C LEU A 663 4.56 15.47 2.36
N MET A 664 4.38 16.67 2.87
CA MET A 664 4.81 17.92 2.25
C MET A 664 6.34 18.04 2.28
N GLY A 665 6.90 18.53 1.18
CA GLY A 665 8.34 18.68 1.00
C GLY A 665 8.76 20.03 0.42
N ALA A 666 10.04 20.33 0.58
CA ALA A 666 10.77 21.48 0.08
C ALA A 666 11.30 21.25 -1.35
N TYR A 667 10.46 20.75 -2.25
CA TYR A 667 10.73 20.55 -3.68
C TYR A 667 9.54 21.04 -4.51
N ASP A 668 9.71 21.15 -5.84
CA ASP A 668 8.65 21.61 -6.73
C ASP A 668 7.37 20.79 -6.54
N LYS A 669 6.24 21.48 -6.26
CA LYS A 669 4.93 20.89 -5.96
C LYS A 669 4.86 20.04 -4.68
N GLY A 670 5.88 20.12 -3.82
CA GLY A 670 5.89 19.45 -2.51
C GLY A 670 4.83 19.98 -1.53
N TYR A 671 4.08 21.02 -1.87
CA TYR A 671 2.98 21.58 -1.08
C TYR A 671 1.58 21.10 -1.52
N GLU A 672 1.44 20.29 -2.57
CA GLU A 672 0.13 19.82 -3.10
C GLU A 672 -0.64 18.89 -2.14
N SER A 673 -0.07 18.56 -0.97
CA SER A 673 -0.69 17.75 0.08
C SER A 673 -1.16 18.62 1.24
N ASP A 674 -1.95 19.65 0.94
CA ASP A 674 -2.42 20.69 1.86
C ASP A 674 -3.58 20.25 2.77
N ALA A 675 -4.06 19.01 2.65
CA ALA A 675 -5.04 18.45 3.58
C ALA A 675 -4.86 16.94 3.80
N ALA A 676 -5.05 16.51 5.04
CA ALA A 676 -5.37 15.11 5.33
C ALA A 676 -6.86 14.88 5.10
N GLN A 677 -7.21 13.78 4.43
CA GLN A 677 -8.59 13.51 4.02
C GLN A 677 -9.10 12.17 4.56
N LEU A 678 -10.32 12.15 5.10
CA LEU A 678 -11.02 10.93 5.50
C LEU A 678 -12.27 10.75 4.64
N SER A 679 -12.36 9.63 3.94
CA SER A 679 -13.55 9.25 3.16
C SER A 679 -14.58 8.57 4.06
N LEU A 680 -15.84 9.03 4.01
CA LEU A 680 -16.95 8.55 4.83
C LEU A 680 -18.13 8.15 3.94
N PRO A 681 -18.01 7.03 3.19
CA PRO A 681 -18.99 6.66 2.16
C PRO A 681 -20.38 6.35 2.69
N ALA A 682 -20.51 5.84 3.92
CA ALA A 682 -21.80 5.57 4.55
C ALA A 682 -22.67 6.83 4.70
N HIS A 683 -22.05 8.02 4.68
CA HIS A 683 -22.73 9.31 4.85
C HIS A 683 -22.64 10.19 3.61
N ASP A 684 -22.00 9.73 2.53
CA ASP A 684 -21.63 10.55 1.36
C ASP A 684 -20.84 11.81 1.74
N LEU A 685 -19.89 11.66 2.67
CA LEU A 685 -19.05 12.75 3.18
C LEU A 685 -17.56 12.48 2.97
N ARG A 686 -16.78 13.56 2.88
CA ARG A 686 -15.33 13.57 3.04
C ARG A 686 -14.96 14.64 4.06
N ALA A 687 -14.19 14.27 5.09
CA ALA A 687 -13.61 15.23 6.02
C ALA A 687 -12.22 15.64 5.54
N GLU A 688 -11.87 16.92 5.67
CA GLU A 688 -10.61 17.49 5.21
C GLU A 688 -10.00 18.32 6.34
N PHE A 689 -8.86 17.88 6.86
CA PHE A 689 -8.09 18.62 7.86
C PHE A 689 -6.90 19.28 7.19
N TRP A 690 -7.00 20.60 7.03
CA TRP A 690 -6.06 21.41 6.26
C TRP A 690 -4.78 21.66 7.05
N VAL A 691 -3.65 21.60 6.35
CA VAL A 691 -2.31 21.86 6.87
C VAL A 691 -1.52 22.71 5.90
N SER A 692 -0.47 23.37 6.39
CA SER A 692 0.44 24.15 5.58
C SER A 692 1.88 23.90 6.00
N GLU A 693 2.82 24.16 5.11
CA GLU A 693 4.24 24.01 5.40
C GLU A 693 4.69 25.00 6.47
N VAL A 694 5.56 24.54 7.37
CA VAL A 694 6.33 25.42 8.24
C VAL A 694 7.68 25.66 7.55
N ASN A 695 7.70 26.66 6.66
CA ASN A 695 8.88 27.02 5.88
C ASN A 695 9.90 27.75 6.78
N ALA A 696 10.76 26.97 7.42
CA ALA A 696 11.88 27.47 8.21
C ALA A 696 13.20 26.89 7.71
N ASP A 697 14.26 27.70 7.71
CA ASP A 697 15.57 27.30 7.22
C ASP A 697 16.08 26.03 7.93
N GLY A 698 16.44 25.01 7.15
CA GLY A 698 16.94 23.73 7.67
C GLY A 698 15.88 22.87 8.37
N ALA A 699 14.59 23.22 8.30
CA ALA A 699 13.51 22.45 8.90
C ALA A 699 13.00 21.30 8.00
N TRP A 700 13.90 20.67 7.24
CA TRP A 700 13.62 19.52 6.39
C TRP A 700 14.70 18.44 6.53
N ASN A 701 14.34 17.19 6.26
CA ASN A 701 15.29 16.07 6.28
C ASN A 701 16.12 15.97 4.99
N ASP A 702 17.07 15.05 4.93
CA ASP A 702 17.96 14.83 3.76
C ASP A 702 17.23 14.52 2.44
N THR A 703 15.94 14.16 2.50
CA THR A 703 15.09 13.90 1.34
C THR A 703 14.21 15.09 0.94
N GLY A 704 14.42 16.26 1.57
CA GLY A 704 13.66 17.47 1.32
C GLY A 704 12.23 17.43 1.88
N ILE A 705 11.94 16.65 2.92
CA ILE A 705 10.62 16.60 3.56
C ILE A 705 10.60 17.49 4.80
N TRP A 706 9.59 18.34 4.94
CA TRP A 706 9.44 19.23 6.10
C TRP A 706 9.30 18.45 7.41
N HIS A 707 10.00 18.89 8.46
CA HIS A 707 9.85 18.32 9.79
C HIS A 707 8.52 18.68 10.43
N TYR A 708 8.00 19.86 10.12
CA TYR A 708 6.80 20.43 10.75
C TYR A 708 5.78 20.93 9.73
N VAL A 709 4.52 20.88 10.13
CA VAL A 709 3.38 21.49 9.41
C VAL A 709 2.54 22.29 10.39
N SER A 710 1.91 23.37 9.95
CA SER A 710 0.89 24.07 10.71
C SER A 710 -0.48 23.55 10.34
N THR A 711 -1.41 23.56 11.27
CA THR A 711 -2.80 23.15 11.07
C THR A 711 -3.69 24.36 10.81
N ASP A 712 -4.73 24.17 10.01
CA ASP A 712 -5.74 25.18 9.73
C ASP A 712 -7.14 24.56 9.94
N GLN A 713 -8.03 24.67 8.96
CA GLN A 713 -9.45 24.38 9.11
C GLN A 713 -9.76 22.88 8.98
N LEU A 714 -10.75 22.43 9.74
CA LEU A 714 -11.48 21.19 9.45
C LEU A 714 -12.74 21.51 8.62
N ARG A 715 -12.90 20.85 7.48
CA ARG A 715 -14.05 21.01 6.57
C ARG A 715 -14.67 19.66 6.23
N PHE A 716 -15.91 19.70 5.77
CA PHE A 716 -16.62 18.54 5.23
C PHE A 716 -17.10 18.86 3.82
N THR A 717 -16.94 17.93 2.89
CA THR A 717 -17.41 18.03 1.50
C THR A 717 -18.20 16.76 1.14
N ARG A 718 -18.90 16.78 0.01
CA ARG A 718 -19.47 15.55 -0.59
C ARG A 718 -18.37 14.69 -1.18
N LEU A 719 -18.55 13.37 -1.27
CA LEU A 719 -17.52 12.50 -1.87
C LEU A 719 -17.15 12.92 -3.30
N GLN A 720 -18.15 13.34 -4.10
CA GLN A 720 -17.97 13.80 -5.48
C GLN A 720 -17.94 15.33 -5.62
N GLY A 721 -17.97 16.07 -4.51
CA GLY A 721 -17.97 17.54 -4.50
C GLY A 721 -16.69 18.11 -3.90
N GLU A 722 -16.42 19.38 -4.21
CA GLU A 722 -15.33 20.15 -3.59
C GLU A 722 -15.85 21.27 -2.68
N GLU A 723 -17.15 21.56 -2.73
CA GLU A 723 -17.76 22.62 -1.93
C GLU A 723 -17.91 22.20 -0.46
N PRO A 724 -17.44 23.05 0.49
CA PRO A 724 -17.66 22.82 1.91
C PRO A 724 -19.13 22.86 2.30
N LEU A 725 -19.57 21.85 3.06
CA LEU A 725 -20.92 21.74 3.60
C LEU A 725 -21.07 22.51 4.91
N PRO A 726 -22.28 23.02 5.21
CA PRO A 726 -22.60 23.52 6.54
C PRO A 726 -22.37 22.44 7.61
N LEU A 727 -21.67 22.78 8.69
CA LEU A 727 -21.39 21.89 9.81
C LEU A 727 -22.68 21.42 10.51
N THR A 728 -23.76 22.21 10.43
CA THR A 728 -25.10 21.85 10.91
C THR A 728 -25.71 20.66 10.20
N ASP A 729 -25.26 20.36 8.98
CA ASP A 729 -25.78 19.27 8.16
C ASP A 729 -25.00 17.97 8.39
N ILE A 730 -23.93 18.02 9.21
CA ILE A 730 -23.08 16.87 9.52
C ILE A 730 -23.68 16.10 10.71
N PRO A 731 -23.88 14.77 10.59
CA PRO A 731 -24.40 13.98 11.70
C PRO A 731 -23.55 14.16 12.97
N PRO A 732 -24.14 14.37 14.16
CA PRO A 732 -23.38 14.61 15.39
C PRO A 732 -22.35 13.52 15.72
N LEU A 733 -22.68 12.25 15.43
CA LEU A 733 -21.76 11.12 15.57
C LEU A 733 -20.54 11.27 14.66
N VAL A 734 -20.75 11.59 13.39
CA VAL A 734 -19.67 11.80 12.42
C VAL A 734 -18.79 12.97 12.83
N PHE A 735 -19.40 14.12 13.17
CA PHE A 735 -18.65 15.29 13.62
C PHE A 735 -17.82 14.99 14.86
N SER A 736 -18.42 14.33 15.87
CA SER A 736 -17.72 13.97 17.11
C SER A 736 -16.52 13.06 16.86
N GLU A 737 -16.67 12.03 16.02
CA GLU A 737 -15.60 11.07 15.74
C GLU A 737 -14.47 11.67 14.90
N VAL A 738 -14.80 12.48 13.89
CA VAL A 738 -13.80 13.20 13.10
C VAL A 738 -13.03 14.20 13.96
N MET A 739 -13.72 14.96 14.82
CA MET A 739 -13.08 15.89 15.74
C MET A 739 -12.17 15.17 16.75
N ARG A 740 -12.56 13.96 17.19
CA ARG A 740 -11.74 13.14 18.08
C ARG A 740 -10.44 12.68 17.41
N ASP A 741 -10.47 12.35 16.13
CA ASP A 741 -9.26 12.04 15.36
C ASP A 741 -8.35 13.27 15.23
N VAL A 742 -8.92 14.44 14.92
CA VAL A 742 -8.15 15.69 14.80
C VAL A 742 -7.55 16.12 16.14
N ASP A 743 -8.29 16.01 17.25
CA ASP A 743 -7.78 16.25 18.61
C ASP A 743 -6.65 15.26 18.95
N LEU A 744 -6.73 13.99 18.53
CA LEU A 744 -5.63 13.04 18.66
C LEU A 744 -4.39 13.50 17.88
N PHE A 745 -4.56 13.97 16.65
CA PHE A 745 -3.46 14.45 15.81
C PHE A 745 -2.73 15.62 16.46
N VAL A 746 -3.49 16.64 16.89
CA VAL A 746 -2.93 17.81 17.57
C VAL A 746 -2.36 17.42 18.93
N GLY A 747 -3.13 16.69 19.74
CA GLY A 747 -2.78 16.28 21.09
C GLY A 747 -1.55 15.37 21.17
N VAL A 748 -1.18 14.66 20.09
CA VAL A 748 0.01 13.77 20.11
C VAL A 748 1.16 14.30 19.25
N ALA A 749 0.87 14.93 18.11
CA ALA A 749 1.91 15.40 17.19
C ALA A 749 2.32 16.87 17.42
N SER A 750 1.59 17.63 18.25
CA SER A 750 1.95 19.04 18.53
C SER A 750 3.33 19.14 19.17
N VAL A 751 4.15 20.07 18.66
CA VAL A 751 5.43 20.42 19.28
C VAL A 751 5.24 20.95 20.71
N GLY A 752 4.07 21.50 21.04
CA GLY A 752 3.72 21.96 22.39
C GLY A 752 3.67 20.85 23.46
N ASN A 753 3.65 19.58 23.06
CA ASN A 753 3.75 18.43 23.98
C ASN A 753 5.17 17.84 24.05
N ASP A 754 6.15 18.42 23.36
CA ASP A 754 7.53 17.98 23.42
C ASP A 754 8.26 18.67 24.59
N PRO A 755 8.59 17.94 25.68
CA PRO A 755 9.24 18.52 26.85
C PRO A 755 10.67 19.00 26.56
N LEU A 756 11.29 18.53 25.47
CA LEU A 756 12.64 18.91 25.04
C LEU A 756 12.62 20.06 24.03
N TRP A 757 11.47 20.55 23.58
CA TRP A 757 11.41 21.58 22.54
C TRP A 757 12.20 22.84 22.90
N ARG A 758 12.14 23.24 24.18
CA ARG A 758 12.82 24.44 24.69
C ARG A 758 14.34 24.33 24.65
N ASP A 759 14.88 23.14 24.97
CA ASP A 759 16.31 22.91 25.18
C ASP A 759 17.00 22.17 24.03
N GLY A 760 16.24 21.45 23.21
CA GLY A 760 16.70 20.51 22.17
C GLY A 760 16.75 21.08 20.75
N GLY A 761 16.70 22.41 20.58
CA GLY A 761 16.82 23.05 19.26
C GLY A 761 15.51 23.18 18.47
N GLY A 762 14.35 23.29 19.14
CA GLY A 762 13.10 23.67 18.50
C GLY A 762 13.20 25.02 17.77
N LEU A 763 12.34 25.24 16.77
CA LEU A 763 12.33 26.49 15.99
C LEU A 763 12.08 27.70 16.90
N VAL A 764 13.05 28.62 16.96
CA VAL A 764 13.07 29.77 17.88
C VAL A 764 11.80 30.62 17.77
N GLN A 765 11.28 30.80 16.55
CA GLN A 765 10.06 31.56 16.28
C GLN A 765 8.77 30.96 16.88
N TYR A 766 8.78 29.70 17.32
CA TYR A 766 7.61 29.02 17.91
C TYR A 766 7.75 28.73 19.41
N ARG A 767 8.72 29.37 20.12
CA ARG A 767 8.84 29.23 21.59
C ARG A 767 7.60 29.74 22.32
N ASN A 768 7.06 30.89 21.91
CA ASN A 768 5.85 31.47 22.51
C ASN A 768 4.61 30.57 22.31
N TYR A 769 4.54 29.86 21.17
CA TYR A 769 3.49 28.87 20.91
C TYR A 769 3.61 27.66 21.85
N TRP A 770 4.82 27.15 22.07
CA TRP A 770 5.04 26.03 22.99
C TRP A 770 4.60 26.37 24.42
N GLU A 771 4.94 27.56 24.92
CA GLU A 771 4.56 28.00 26.27
C GLU A 771 3.05 28.14 26.42
N SER A 772 2.39 28.78 25.45
CA SER A 772 0.93 28.99 25.50
C SER A 772 0.15 27.68 25.39
N TYR A 773 0.62 26.73 24.59
CA TYR A 773 -0.03 25.43 24.45
C TYR A 773 0.24 24.51 25.66
N SER A 774 1.48 24.47 26.15
CA SER A 774 1.89 23.58 27.26
C SER A 774 1.08 23.75 28.53
N PHE A 775 0.59 24.96 28.79
CA PHE A 775 -0.15 25.35 30.00
C PHE A 775 -1.49 26.03 29.68
N GLY A 776 -1.98 25.88 28.44
CA GLY A 776 -3.21 26.46 27.91
C GLY A 776 -4.49 25.84 28.47
N GLU A 777 -5.62 26.06 27.81
CA GLU A 777 -6.90 25.44 28.22
C GLU A 777 -6.94 23.93 27.93
N LEU A 778 -7.75 23.18 28.68
CA LEU A 778 -7.87 21.74 28.51
C LEU A 778 -8.66 21.37 27.25
N SER A 779 -8.09 20.51 26.40
CA SER A 779 -8.82 19.81 25.33
C SER A 779 -9.88 18.84 25.90
N GLU A 780 -10.78 18.32 25.06
CA GLU A 780 -11.82 17.38 25.53
C GLU A 780 -11.22 16.09 26.10
N VAL A 781 -10.15 15.57 25.48
CA VAL A 781 -9.38 14.44 26.02
C VAL A 781 -8.85 14.78 27.42
N ALA A 782 -8.32 15.99 27.61
CA ALA A 782 -7.76 16.42 28.89
C ALA A 782 -8.84 16.69 29.96
N LYS A 783 -10.05 17.11 29.56
CA LYS A 783 -11.21 17.23 30.46
C LYS A 783 -11.70 15.86 30.95
N ASN A 784 -11.79 14.87 30.06
CA ASN A 784 -12.07 13.49 30.47
C ASN A 784 -11.00 12.95 31.43
N ARG A 785 -9.73 13.27 31.17
CA ARG A 785 -8.62 12.93 32.08
C ARG A 785 -8.75 13.61 33.45
N LYS A 786 -9.14 14.88 33.49
CA LYS A 786 -9.45 15.62 34.72
C LYS A 786 -10.52 14.90 35.54
N LEU A 787 -11.62 14.49 34.91
CA LEU A 787 -12.69 13.75 35.58
C LEU A 787 -12.20 12.40 36.13
N ALA A 788 -11.38 11.68 35.37
CA ALA A 788 -10.77 10.43 35.83
C ALA A 788 -9.84 10.68 37.04
N LEU A 789 -8.98 11.69 36.98
CA LEU A 789 -8.07 12.05 38.07
C LEU A 789 -8.82 12.48 39.34
N GLN A 790 -9.91 13.24 39.22
CA GLN A 790 -10.76 13.63 40.35
C GLN A 790 -11.34 12.42 41.10
N ARG A 791 -11.61 11.32 40.39
CA ARG A 791 -12.12 10.08 40.99
C ARG A 791 -11.01 9.16 41.50
N LEU A 792 -9.89 9.09 40.78
CA LEU A 792 -8.79 8.17 41.06
C LEU A 792 -7.88 8.68 42.17
N VAL A 793 -7.40 9.93 42.09
CA VAL A 793 -6.38 10.49 42.99
C VAL A 793 -6.72 10.33 44.48
N PRO A 794 -7.97 10.56 44.94
CA PRO A 794 -8.33 10.36 46.34
C PRO A 794 -8.12 8.93 46.86
N ARG A 795 -8.11 7.93 45.97
CA ARG A 795 -7.92 6.51 46.28
C ARG A 795 -6.45 6.07 46.21
N LEU A 796 -5.54 6.94 45.78
CA LEU A 796 -4.12 6.66 45.65
C LEU A 796 -3.33 7.05 46.90
N LYS A 797 -2.09 6.54 47.02
CA LYS A 797 -1.16 6.91 48.10
C LYS A 797 -0.91 8.42 48.19
N ILE A 798 -1.02 9.13 47.07
CA ILE A 798 -0.83 10.58 46.96
C ILE A 798 -2.08 11.40 47.32
N GLY A 799 -3.23 10.77 47.58
CA GLY A 799 -4.50 11.47 47.75
C GLY A 799 -4.55 12.50 48.89
N LYS A 800 -3.64 12.39 49.89
CA LYS A 800 -3.52 13.37 50.98
C LYS A 800 -2.66 14.59 50.64
N VAL A 801 -1.86 14.50 49.58
CA VAL A 801 -0.89 15.52 49.16
C VAL A 801 -1.13 15.98 47.72
N SER A 802 -2.23 15.57 47.11
CA SER A 802 -2.54 15.90 45.73
C SER A 802 -4.01 16.23 45.57
N GLU A 803 -4.29 17.25 44.79
CA GLU A 803 -5.64 17.69 44.48
C GLU A 803 -5.72 18.25 43.05
N VAL A 804 -6.90 18.15 42.45
CA VAL A 804 -7.16 18.71 41.13
C VAL A 804 -7.63 20.16 41.30
N GLN A 805 -6.83 21.12 40.85
CA GLN A 805 -7.19 22.54 40.83
C GLN A 805 -7.19 23.04 39.39
N ASP A 806 -8.33 23.54 38.93
CA ASP A 806 -8.54 24.05 37.57
C ASP A 806 -8.03 23.08 36.48
N LYS A 807 -6.92 23.41 35.79
CA LYS A 807 -6.30 22.61 34.72
C LYS A 807 -5.06 21.81 35.16
N PHE A 808 -4.75 21.81 36.45
CA PHE A 808 -3.61 21.13 37.02
C PHE A 808 -4.00 20.03 38.02
N LEU A 809 -3.19 18.98 38.06
CA LEU A 809 -3.03 18.15 39.25
C LEU A 809 -1.93 18.78 40.10
N VAL A 810 -2.31 19.36 41.23
CA VAL A 810 -1.38 19.99 42.17
C VAL A 810 -0.89 18.92 43.14
N VAL A 811 0.43 18.78 43.28
CA VAL A 811 1.10 17.81 44.13
C VAL A 811 2.02 18.55 45.10
N ARG A 812 1.77 18.41 46.40
CA ARG A 812 2.60 18.99 47.45
C ARG A 812 3.69 17.98 47.84
N GLY A 813 4.89 18.15 47.32
CA GLY A 813 6.07 17.41 47.76
C GLY A 813 6.59 17.91 49.10
N LYS A 814 7.76 17.42 49.51
CA LYS A 814 8.47 17.87 50.72
C LYS A 814 9.42 19.04 50.45
N LEU A 815 9.88 19.21 49.21
CA LEU A 815 10.75 20.33 48.80
C LEU A 815 9.97 21.46 48.12
N ARG A 816 9.07 21.14 47.18
CA ARG A 816 8.24 22.14 46.47
C ARG A 816 6.80 21.67 46.25
N THR A 817 5.94 22.59 45.82
CA THR A 817 4.61 22.28 45.25
C THR A 817 4.72 22.28 43.73
N TYR A 818 4.13 21.26 43.10
CA TYR A 818 4.19 21.03 41.66
C TYR A 818 2.80 21.08 41.04
N LYS A 819 2.65 21.81 39.94
CA LYS A 819 1.43 21.86 39.14
C LYS A 819 1.64 21.10 37.84
N ILE A 820 1.04 19.91 37.72
CA ILE A 820 1.13 19.07 36.53
C ILE A 820 -0.06 19.36 35.63
N HIS A 821 0.17 19.93 34.44
CA HIS A 821 -0.89 20.27 33.51
C HIS A 821 -1.56 19.00 32.97
N MET A 822 -2.89 18.91 33.07
CA MET A 822 -3.60 17.68 32.72
C MET A 822 -3.68 17.42 31.21
N GLY A 823 -3.41 18.42 30.36
CA GLY A 823 -3.36 18.27 28.91
C GLY A 823 -2.01 17.75 28.38
N SER A 824 -0.92 18.40 28.80
CA SER A 824 0.44 18.17 28.28
C SER A 824 1.27 17.24 29.18
N GLY A 825 0.92 17.13 30.47
CA GLY A 825 1.75 16.49 31.49
C GLY A 825 2.98 17.32 31.90
N ASN A 826 3.11 18.56 31.43
CA ASN A 826 4.20 19.46 31.78
C ASN A 826 4.02 20.02 33.21
N ILE A 827 5.13 20.36 33.86
CA ILE A 827 5.18 20.61 35.30
C ILE A 827 5.67 22.03 35.56
N LEU A 828 4.95 22.77 36.40
CA LEU A 828 5.38 24.04 36.97
C LEU A 828 5.68 23.87 38.47
N MET A 829 6.71 24.52 38.96
CA MET A 829 7.06 24.55 40.39
C MET A 829 6.67 25.89 41.00
N GLU A 830 5.96 25.86 42.13
CA GLU A 830 5.66 27.05 42.91
C GLU A 830 6.89 27.50 43.73
N PRO A 831 7.02 28.80 44.06
CA PRO A 831 6.04 29.89 43.87
C PRO A 831 6.18 30.68 42.55
N ASN A 832 7.21 30.44 41.74
CA ASN A 832 7.53 31.24 40.56
C ASN A 832 7.05 30.64 39.22
N ASP A 833 6.29 29.54 39.27
CA ASP A 833 5.87 28.78 38.09
C ASP A 833 7.04 28.41 37.17
N GLN A 834 8.16 28.03 37.77
CA GLN A 834 9.33 27.56 37.03
C GLN A 834 9.05 26.19 36.41
N TYR A 835 9.29 26.06 35.11
CA TYR A 835 9.14 24.79 34.39
C TYR A 835 10.12 23.74 34.91
N LEU A 836 9.61 22.53 35.19
CA LEU A 836 10.40 21.36 35.55
C LEU A 836 10.30 20.31 34.43
N CYS A 837 11.43 20.03 33.78
CA CYS A 837 11.50 19.03 32.72
C CYS A 837 11.82 17.65 33.31
N ILE A 838 10.84 16.74 33.24
CA ILE A 838 10.99 15.32 33.55
C ILE A 838 10.62 14.51 32.32
N VAL A 839 11.60 13.83 31.73
CA VAL A 839 11.42 12.94 30.59
C VAL A 839 11.16 11.53 31.13
N PRO A 840 9.99 10.93 30.86
CA PRO A 840 9.74 9.54 31.25
C PRO A 840 10.73 8.62 30.53
N ASP A 841 11.36 7.70 31.26
CA ASP A 841 12.15 6.65 30.63
C ASP A 841 11.20 5.75 29.82
N ARG A 842 11.45 5.62 28.50
CA ARG A 842 10.52 4.96 27.55
C ARG A 842 10.50 3.43 27.68
N SER A 843 11.09 2.89 28.74
CA SER A 843 11.16 1.45 28.97
C SER A 843 9.79 0.93 29.48
N PRO A 844 9.16 -0.06 28.80
CA PRO A 844 7.82 -0.56 29.13
C PRO A 844 7.71 -1.25 30.50
N LYS A 845 8.80 -1.30 31.28
CA LYS A 845 8.85 -1.96 32.60
C LYS A 845 8.36 -1.09 33.76
N GLN A 846 8.33 0.24 33.64
CA GLN A 846 7.96 1.12 34.78
C GLN A 846 6.46 1.45 34.88
N THR A 847 5.66 1.15 33.86
CA THR A 847 4.19 1.39 33.89
C THR A 847 3.42 0.35 34.72
N ALA A 848 4.10 -0.66 35.26
CA ALA A 848 3.52 -1.75 36.05
C ALA A 848 3.25 -1.40 37.54
N GLY A 849 3.41 -0.13 37.94
CA GLY A 849 3.45 0.28 39.35
C GLY A 849 2.15 0.70 40.02
N THR A 850 1.01 0.75 39.32
CA THR A 850 -0.28 1.10 39.95
C THR A 850 -1.32 0.05 39.64
N ASP A 851 -1.61 -0.79 40.61
CA ASP A 851 -2.69 -1.78 40.65
C ASP A 851 -4.07 -1.09 40.78
N VAL A 852 -4.27 -0.06 39.95
CA VAL A 852 -5.39 0.86 40.01
C VAL A 852 -6.26 0.57 38.79
N PHE A 853 -7.47 0.09 39.05
CA PHE A 853 -8.45 -0.15 38.01
C PHE A 853 -8.73 1.12 37.20
N LEU A 854 -8.37 1.09 35.91
CA LEU A 854 -8.87 2.02 34.90
C LEU A 854 -10.03 1.36 34.15
N PRO A 855 -11.17 2.05 33.98
CA PRO A 855 -12.36 1.50 33.32
C PRO A 855 -12.19 1.32 31.80
N PHE A 856 -11.07 1.77 31.24
CA PHE A 856 -10.72 1.65 29.81
C PHE A 856 -9.19 1.60 29.63
N GLU A 857 -8.75 1.11 28.47
CA GLU A 857 -7.35 1.08 28.06
C GLU A 857 -6.93 2.34 27.27
N GLY A 858 -5.62 2.67 27.24
CA GLY A 858 -5.03 3.48 26.18
C GLY A 858 -4.78 4.98 26.43
N ASP A 859 -4.82 5.50 27.66
CA ASP A 859 -4.42 6.91 27.96
C ASP A 859 -3.00 7.00 28.55
N ALA A 860 -2.00 7.13 27.66
CA ALA A 860 -0.59 7.20 28.04
C ALA A 860 -0.25 8.47 28.85
N ILE A 861 -0.88 9.61 28.55
CA ILE A 861 -0.64 10.87 29.26
C ILE A 861 -1.19 10.80 30.70
N LEU A 862 -2.34 10.16 30.92
CA LEU A 862 -2.83 9.89 32.27
C LEU A 862 -1.81 9.09 33.09
N SER A 863 -1.23 8.06 32.48
CA SER A 863 -0.19 7.24 33.12
C SER A 863 1.06 8.06 33.44
N ILE A 864 1.49 8.93 32.52
CA ILE A 864 2.62 9.86 32.73
C ILE A 864 2.32 10.84 33.87
N ILE A 865 1.13 11.44 33.91
CA ILE A 865 0.73 12.36 34.97
C ILE A 865 0.75 11.66 36.33
N LEU A 866 0.19 10.46 36.43
CA LEU A 866 0.19 9.68 37.67
C LEU A 866 1.62 9.30 38.09
N SER A 867 2.46 8.87 37.14
CA SER A 867 3.87 8.56 37.41
C SER A 867 4.64 9.78 37.92
N LYS A 868 4.45 10.95 37.30
CA LYS A 868 5.06 12.23 37.74
C LYS A 868 4.54 12.62 39.11
N ALA A 869 3.24 12.51 39.36
CA ALA A 869 2.65 12.85 40.64
C ALA A 869 3.16 11.95 41.79
N LEU A 870 3.30 10.64 41.53
CA LEU A 870 3.87 9.69 42.49
C LEU A 870 5.34 9.99 42.79
N LEU A 871 6.13 10.30 41.76
CA LEU A 871 7.53 10.68 41.91
C LEU A 871 7.68 11.97 42.74
N LEU A 872 6.89 12.99 42.42
CA LEU A 872 6.99 14.33 43.03
C LEU A 872 6.38 14.43 44.43
N ALA A 873 5.51 13.50 44.81
CA ALA A 873 5.00 13.41 46.18
C ALA A 873 6.10 13.03 47.20
N ASP A 874 7.15 12.36 46.75
CA ASP A 874 8.34 11.98 47.51
C ASP A 874 9.60 12.65 46.91
N ASP A 875 9.50 13.93 46.55
CA ASP A 875 10.57 14.68 45.88
C ASP A 875 11.92 14.70 46.63
N ASP A 876 11.92 14.57 47.95
CA ASP A 876 13.10 14.43 48.80
C ASP A 876 13.88 13.11 48.60
N LYS A 877 13.26 12.12 47.96
CA LYS A 877 13.87 10.80 47.68
C LYS A 877 14.37 10.67 46.25
N ILE A 878 14.21 11.70 45.41
CA ILE A 878 14.67 11.67 44.01
C ILE A 878 16.20 11.73 43.99
N THR A 879 16.85 10.75 43.36
CA THR A 879 18.32 10.68 43.25
C THR A 879 18.87 11.11 41.89
N ASP A 880 18.00 11.32 40.89
CA ASP A 880 18.41 11.75 39.55
C ASP A 880 18.93 13.19 39.58
N GLU A 881 20.23 13.37 39.32
CA GLU A 881 20.90 14.68 39.33
C GLU A 881 20.30 15.67 38.31
N THR A 882 19.74 15.18 37.20
CA THR A 882 19.12 16.05 36.19
C THR A 882 17.81 16.66 36.70
N ILE A 883 17.09 15.97 37.58
CA ILE A 883 15.84 16.43 38.19
C ILE A 883 16.14 17.25 39.44
N THR A 884 17.00 16.75 40.34
CA THR A 884 17.31 17.43 41.61
C THR A 884 17.98 18.78 41.39
N ARG A 885 18.82 18.94 40.36
CA ARG A 885 19.41 20.24 40.00
C ARG A 885 18.35 21.28 39.61
N GLN A 886 17.28 20.86 38.93
CA GLN A 886 16.17 21.75 38.55
C GLN A 886 15.29 22.10 39.76
N ILE A 887 15.01 21.15 40.66
CA ILE A 887 14.22 21.40 41.88
C ILE A 887 14.95 22.36 42.83
N ASN A 888 16.28 22.29 42.87
CA ASN A 888 17.11 23.14 43.75
C ASN A 888 17.51 24.48 43.14
N SER A 889 17.27 24.70 41.84
CA SER A 889 17.47 26.00 41.17
C SER A 889 16.32 26.95 41.44
#